data_AF-A0A8D9A7M5-F1
#
_entry.id   AF-A0A8D9A7M5-F1
#
_cell.length_a   1.000
_cell.length_b   1.000
_cell.length_c   1.000
_cell.angle_alpha   90.00
_cell.angle_beta   90.00
_cell.angle_gamma   90.00
#
_symmetry.space_group_name_H-M   'P 1'
#
loop_
_entity.id
_entity.type
_entity.pdbx_description
1 polymer ?
#
loop_
_entity_poly.entity_id
_entity_poly.type
_entity_poly.pdbx_seq_one_letter_code
_entity_poly.pdbx_strand_id
1 'polypeptide(L)'
;MAESSVKPADESLKCKKLEYNIHSYSSYSTTYVPENIKVDKSNDQSSRWSSDSNFPRQYLVLKLDRPAIVKSITFGKFEKMHVCNLKKFKIFGGMDENTTIELLDWGLKNDSNSETFDLKHSLGEGQFPCSYIRIEPIQSWGPSFNFSVWYVELRGDDDRTRVKRAGQWLEQYRDLEITKLCMKYFRQKNQMEIYNALQSATGITLEHPLLTQLFNILVHDGDYEQVEQLMTNAIHNDYLAWYISQQDYRPCWSRVSTPGPRPGMRGGHQMVLDPLTQTVYLLGGWDGTQDLSDLWSYSIRESQWTLICPNVEYVGGPTPRSCHKLCLDPERRQIFVLGRYLDQQLRQPEFLKSDFYQYDIDLNIWTLISWDTSSVGGPRLIFDHQMCLDSKHSKIFVFGGRVLTPSTTSNNSSSGQSEERLISNNSNNNNNNNLPSLSLPSLGGGGLSLSPPLRLPSSPASQAQQSPSSAASSNPGAASGLVTVGVTYELIYSGLYAYHIPTSSWEQITPDSNCTHNRQPALKSRAGHSMLFHPELRKLYIFAGQRNKEYLNDFISYNVDTHDIENIQESVKVKGDSSGSNQGLPASGFTRRATIDPVLNEIYVLSGLSKEKEKREETVQNSFWVYQMSRNQWSCVYKNENSGENYWTKMSTVEPCPRFAHQLVYDSVNKVHYLFGGNPGKACSPRLRLDDFWCLSLCRPTRDQVLAQVRLLVRKAKFQELSLSNRLSALEYLQTSLSELIDHDDKEQSLEFRTLAQHLFMGGSNSPSPPSSPPTTGLIPAPPSSQGQHHQQQDREEEEEEEGRETSHMRESLIEGRESLTEGRAGSNRMEGIEGGEEKAGKKKSVRFYSREISGRRGQLYKDLSEYFPDSMTPPQRNLQDIVRFTVSSKCRACNMSD
;
A
#
# COMPACT_ATOMS: atom_id res chain seq x y z
N MET A 1 -47.43 13.13 -8.48
CA MET A 1 -47.52 13.11 -7.01
C MET A 1 -46.20 12.58 -6.50
N ALA A 2 -45.60 13.21 -5.49
CA ALA A 2 -44.29 12.79 -4.98
C ALA A 2 -44.48 11.82 -3.80
N GLU A 3 -44.06 10.58 -3.96
CA GLU A 3 -43.93 9.65 -2.83
C GLU A 3 -42.49 9.69 -2.31
N SER A 4 -42.36 9.99 -1.02
CA SER A 4 -41.07 10.08 -0.34
C SER A 4 -40.48 8.69 -0.12
N SER A 5 -39.40 8.37 -0.83
CA SER A 5 -38.56 7.21 -0.54
C SER A 5 -37.75 7.42 0.74
N VAL A 6 -38.42 7.22 1.88
CA VAL A 6 -37.78 7.11 3.19
C VAL A 6 -36.79 5.95 3.12
N LYS A 7 -35.48 6.26 3.14
CA LYS A 7 -34.45 5.24 3.35
C LYS A 7 -34.74 4.57 4.70
N PRO A 8 -34.88 3.23 4.79
CA PRO A 8 -35.03 2.58 6.08
C PRO A 8 -33.79 2.86 6.92
N ALA A 9 -34.02 3.11 8.22
CA ALA A 9 -32.95 3.41 9.16
C ALA A 9 -31.95 2.24 9.27
N ASP A 10 -30.70 2.57 9.55
CA ASP A 10 -29.61 1.62 9.75
C ASP A 10 -29.80 0.85 11.07
N GLU A 11 -30.60 -0.23 11.03
CA GLU A 11 -30.70 -1.18 12.13
C GLU A 11 -29.37 -1.95 12.26
N SER A 12 -28.49 -1.40 13.09
CA SER A 12 -27.20 -1.99 13.48
C SER A 12 -27.32 -3.50 13.75
N LEU A 13 -26.72 -4.31 12.86
CA LEU A 13 -26.92 -5.76 12.87
C LEU A 13 -26.40 -6.41 14.16
N LYS A 14 -27.28 -7.17 14.84
CA LYS A 14 -26.91 -8.01 15.99
C LYS A 14 -26.01 -9.18 15.57
N CYS A 15 -24.71 -8.91 15.44
CA CYS A 15 -23.68 -9.93 15.33
C CYS A 15 -23.55 -10.67 16.67
N LYS A 16 -23.78 -11.98 16.68
CA LYS A 16 -23.75 -12.81 17.90
C LYS A 16 -22.81 -14.00 17.75
N LYS A 17 -22.47 -14.64 18.88
CA LYS A 17 -21.76 -15.93 18.90
C LYS A 17 -22.61 -17.03 18.24
N LEU A 18 -21.97 -17.85 17.43
CA LEU A 18 -22.58 -18.97 16.71
C LEU A 18 -22.10 -20.30 17.31
N GLU A 19 -23.05 -21.20 17.57
CA GLU A 19 -22.76 -22.54 18.07
C GLU A 19 -22.42 -23.49 16.91
N TYR A 20 -21.43 -24.36 17.15
CA TYR A 20 -20.94 -25.33 16.17
C TYR A 20 -20.48 -26.62 16.85
N ASN A 21 -20.40 -27.68 16.06
CA ASN A 21 -19.83 -28.97 16.43
C ASN A 21 -18.71 -29.37 15.47
N ILE A 22 -17.78 -30.19 15.94
CA ILE A 22 -16.77 -30.79 15.06
C ILE A 22 -17.47 -31.81 14.16
N HIS A 23 -17.29 -31.71 12.84
CA HIS A 23 -17.96 -32.56 11.85
C HIS A 23 -16.99 -33.54 11.19
N SER A 24 -15.82 -33.06 10.77
CA SER A 24 -14.75 -33.90 10.23
C SER A 24 -13.39 -33.25 10.52
N TYR A 25 -12.32 -34.04 10.47
CA TYR A 25 -10.96 -33.59 10.73
C TYR A 25 -9.96 -34.55 10.08
N SER A 26 -8.73 -34.09 9.82
CA SER A 26 -7.69 -34.92 9.22
C SER A 26 -7.10 -35.94 10.19
N SER A 27 -6.59 -35.47 11.33
CA SER A 27 -5.95 -36.29 12.36
C SER A 27 -5.84 -35.51 13.67
N TYR A 28 -5.44 -36.20 14.75
CA TYR A 28 -5.12 -35.57 16.02
C TYR A 28 -4.18 -36.45 16.85
N SER A 29 -3.34 -35.81 17.67
CA SER A 29 -2.58 -36.47 18.71
C SER A 29 -3.49 -36.87 19.87
N THR A 30 -3.29 -38.03 20.49
CA THR A 30 -4.22 -38.66 21.46
C THR A 30 -4.73 -37.77 22.60
N THR A 31 -3.95 -36.80 23.08
CA THR A 31 -4.35 -35.84 24.14
C THR A 31 -5.01 -34.56 23.63
N TYR A 32 -4.85 -34.22 22.35
CA TYR A 32 -5.21 -32.94 21.75
C TYR A 32 -6.35 -33.11 20.74
N VAL A 33 -7.50 -33.60 21.23
CA VAL A 33 -8.68 -33.91 20.42
C VAL A 33 -9.31 -32.65 19.79
N PRO A 34 -9.97 -32.77 18.63
CA PRO A 34 -10.64 -31.66 17.95
C PRO A 34 -11.61 -30.84 18.81
N GLU A 35 -12.34 -31.50 19.71
CA GLU A 35 -13.40 -30.90 20.54
C GLU A 35 -12.87 -29.84 21.51
N ASN A 36 -11.59 -29.92 21.87
CA ASN A 36 -10.95 -29.00 22.80
C ASN A 36 -10.99 -27.54 22.34
N ILE A 37 -11.09 -27.28 21.02
CA ILE A 37 -11.15 -25.91 20.48
C ILE A 37 -12.44 -25.15 20.85
N LYS A 38 -13.44 -25.83 21.42
CA LYS A 38 -14.69 -25.20 21.86
C LYS A 38 -14.56 -24.44 23.18
N VAL A 39 -13.45 -24.59 23.91
CA VAL A 39 -13.25 -24.00 25.25
C VAL A 39 -11.95 -23.20 25.31
N ASP A 40 -12.06 -21.91 25.64
CA ASP A 40 -10.89 -21.03 25.79
C ASP A 40 -10.29 -21.19 27.20
N LYS A 41 -9.26 -22.03 27.31
CA LYS A 41 -8.40 -22.15 28.51
C LYS A 41 -6.95 -21.90 28.13
N SER A 42 -6.59 -20.63 27.97
CA SER A 42 -5.23 -20.22 27.60
C SER A 42 -4.13 -20.72 28.56
N ASN A 43 -4.44 -21.05 29.82
CA ASN A 43 -3.50 -21.60 30.80
C ASN A 43 -3.36 -23.14 30.77
N ASP A 44 -4.18 -23.86 29.99
CA ASP A 44 -4.21 -25.32 29.94
C ASP A 44 -3.61 -25.81 28.61
N GLN A 45 -2.43 -26.45 28.67
CA GLN A 45 -1.75 -26.94 27.46
C GLN A 45 -2.54 -28.03 26.72
N SER A 46 -3.47 -28.71 27.41
CA SER A 46 -4.34 -29.73 26.82
C SER A 46 -5.55 -29.16 26.09
N SER A 47 -5.94 -27.90 26.35
CA SER A 47 -7.09 -27.22 25.75
C SER A 47 -6.79 -26.75 24.31
N ARG A 48 -6.54 -27.71 23.43
CA ARG A 48 -6.29 -27.52 22.00
C ARG A 48 -6.59 -28.78 21.19
N TRP A 49 -6.90 -28.59 19.93
CA TRP A 49 -6.63 -29.59 18.90
C TRP A 49 -5.14 -29.53 18.54
N SER A 50 -4.53 -30.68 18.22
CA SER A 50 -3.26 -30.70 17.50
C SER A 50 -3.14 -31.93 16.61
N SER A 51 -2.74 -31.73 15.35
CA SER A 51 -2.55 -32.82 14.39
C SER A 51 -1.47 -33.81 14.84
N ASP A 52 -1.54 -35.06 14.38
CA ASP A 52 -0.48 -36.07 14.61
C ASP A 52 0.74 -35.88 13.69
N SER A 53 0.54 -35.21 12.57
CA SER A 53 1.53 -34.90 11.54
C SER A 53 1.26 -33.52 10.93
N ASN A 54 2.23 -32.93 10.24
CA ASN A 54 2.06 -31.77 9.36
C ASN A 54 1.95 -32.13 7.87
N PHE A 55 2.10 -33.42 7.53
CA PHE A 55 1.98 -33.94 6.17
C PHE A 55 1.24 -35.30 6.17
N PRO A 56 0.26 -35.55 5.27
CA PRO A 56 -0.28 -34.66 4.23
C PRO A 56 -1.08 -33.48 4.82
N ARG A 57 -1.75 -32.68 3.97
CA ARG A 57 -2.52 -31.50 4.39
C ARG A 57 -3.52 -31.84 5.50
N GLN A 58 -3.49 -31.04 6.56
CA GLN A 58 -4.34 -31.19 7.73
C GLN A 58 -5.56 -30.25 7.65
N TYR A 59 -6.66 -30.59 8.33
CA TYR A 59 -7.87 -29.77 8.35
C TYR A 59 -8.75 -30.05 9.58
N LEU A 60 -9.61 -29.08 9.90
CA LEU A 60 -10.78 -29.20 10.76
C LEU A 60 -12.01 -28.70 10.00
N VAL A 61 -13.14 -29.40 10.06
CA VAL A 61 -14.44 -28.93 9.58
C VAL A 61 -15.39 -28.79 10.77
N LEU A 62 -15.86 -27.57 10.94
CA LEU A 62 -16.86 -27.18 11.93
C LEU A 62 -18.21 -27.11 11.22
N LYS A 63 -19.23 -27.75 11.79
CA LYS A 63 -20.61 -27.64 11.33
C LYS A 63 -21.39 -26.77 12.30
N LEU A 64 -22.01 -25.71 11.80
CA LEU A 64 -22.86 -24.85 12.60
C LEU A 64 -24.15 -25.57 12.97
N ASP A 65 -24.65 -25.35 14.18
CA ASP A 65 -25.93 -25.92 14.62
C ASP A 65 -27.12 -25.35 13.84
N ARG A 66 -26.95 -24.14 13.28
CA ARG A 66 -27.87 -23.49 12.36
C ARG A 66 -27.06 -22.83 11.24
N PRO A 67 -27.50 -22.89 9.97
CA PRO A 67 -26.86 -22.13 8.91
C PRO A 67 -26.88 -20.63 9.25
N ALA A 68 -25.78 -19.93 9.01
CA ALA A 68 -25.61 -18.53 9.41
C ALA A 68 -24.76 -17.76 8.40
N ILE A 69 -24.92 -16.44 8.37
CA ILE A 69 -24.03 -15.52 7.68
C ILE A 69 -22.87 -15.24 8.64
N VAL A 70 -21.79 -16.01 8.52
CA VAL A 70 -20.63 -15.94 9.41
C VAL A 70 -19.78 -14.73 9.03
N LYS A 71 -19.62 -13.79 9.96
CA LYS A 71 -18.94 -12.51 9.74
C LYS A 71 -17.50 -12.51 10.23
N SER A 72 -17.18 -13.20 11.32
CA SER A 72 -15.81 -13.26 11.85
C SER A 72 -15.49 -14.58 12.56
N ILE A 73 -14.20 -14.85 12.66
CA ILE A 73 -13.61 -15.97 13.41
C ILE A 73 -12.56 -15.44 14.39
N THR A 74 -12.60 -15.89 15.63
CA THR A 74 -11.58 -15.60 16.65
C THR A 74 -10.80 -16.86 16.97
N PHE A 75 -9.48 -16.77 16.93
CA PHE A 75 -8.58 -17.81 17.42
C PHE A 75 -8.04 -17.43 18.79
N GLY A 76 -8.35 -18.23 19.81
CA GLY A 76 -7.66 -18.13 21.10
C GLY A 76 -6.26 -18.74 21.03
N LYS A 77 -5.43 -18.48 22.04
CA LYS A 77 -4.03 -18.92 22.10
C LYS A 77 -3.61 -19.31 23.52
N PHE A 78 -2.56 -20.11 23.60
CA PHE A 78 -1.91 -20.45 24.85
C PHE A 78 -1.26 -19.24 25.52
N GLU A 79 -1.11 -19.28 26.84
CA GLU A 79 -0.48 -18.24 27.66
C GLU A 79 1.00 -17.98 27.32
N LYS A 80 1.62 -18.79 26.46
CA LYS A 80 3.02 -18.66 26.02
C LYS A 80 3.10 -18.91 24.51
N MET A 81 4.10 -18.29 23.87
CA MET A 81 4.44 -18.56 22.47
C MET A 81 4.65 -20.07 22.26
N HIS A 82 4.11 -20.64 21.19
CA HIS A 82 4.14 -22.08 20.95
C HIS A 82 4.44 -22.39 19.48
N VAL A 83 5.45 -23.23 19.23
CA VAL A 83 5.95 -23.55 17.88
C VAL A 83 4.88 -24.12 16.94
N CYS A 84 3.89 -24.86 17.47
CA CYS A 84 2.77 -25.39 16.69
C CYS A 84 1.68 -24.37 16.31
N ASN A 85 1.79 -23.10 16.73
CA ASN A 85 0.84 -22.05 16.34
C ASN A 85 0.81 -21.88 14.81
N LEU A 86 -0.37 -21.60 14.25
CA LEU A 86 -0.59 -21.52 12.80
C LEU A 86 0.02 -20.26 12.19
N LYS A 87 1.26 -20.32 11.74
CA LYS A 87 1.90 -19.23 10.97
C LYS A 87 1.18 -18.92 9.65
N LYS A 88 0.56 -19.92 9.01
CA LYS A 88 -0.31 -19.73 7.85
C LYS A 88 -1.45 -20.75 7.83
N PHE A 89 -2.66 -20.33 7.45
CA PHE A 89 -3.85 -21.15 7.32
C PHE A 89 -4.86 -20.53 6.32
N LYS A 90 -5.80 -21.33 5.82
CA LYS A 90 -6.98 -20.87 5.07
C LYS A 90 -8.27 -21.24 5.79
N ILE A 91 -9.29 -20.41 5.63
CA ILE A 91 -10.67 -20.67 6.05
C ILE A 91 -11.54 -20.76 4.81
N PHE A 92 -12.31 -21.84 4.71
CA PHE A 92 -13.34 -22.01 3.70
C PHE A 92 -14.70 -22.14 4.37
N GLY A 93 -15.77 -21.83 3.65
CA GLY A 93 -17.13 -22.05 4.16
C GLY A 93 -18.16 -22.21 3.04
N GLY A 94 -19.25 -22.89 3.35
CA GLY A 94 -20.31 -23.16 2.40
C GLY A 94 -21.50 -23.87 3.02
N MET A 95 -22.54 -24.11 2.23
CA MET A 95 -23.70 -24.88 2.64
C MET A 95 -23.43 -26.39 2.65
N ASP A 96 -22.50 -26.87 1.84
CA ASP A 96 -22.02 -28.25 1.82
C ASP A 96 -20.50 -28.31 2.00
N GLU A 97 -20.00 -29.40 2.60
CA GLU A 97 -18.57 -29.66 2.80
C GLU A 97 -17.77 -29.71 1.47
N ASN A 98 -18.42 -30.10 0.38
CA ASN A 98 -17.82 -30.19 -0.96
C ASN A 98 -17.94 -28.90 -1.80
N THR A 99 -18.77 -27.93 -1.37
CA THR A 99 -19.10 -26.72 -2.17
C THR A 99 -18.65 -25.42 -1.49
N THR A 100 -17.59 -25.49 -0.68
CA THR A 100 -17.06 -24.36 0.07
C THR A 100 -16.31 -23.35 -0.79
N ILE A 101 -16.38 -22.08 -0.42
CA ILE A 101 -15.59 -20.97 -0.99
C ILE A 101 -14.57 -20.47 0.04
N GLU A 102 -13.44 -19.94 -0.44
CA GLU A 102 -12.42 -19.35 0.43
C GLU A 102 -12.95 -18.05 1.07
N LEU A 103 -12.93 -18.00 2.40
CA LEU A 103 -13.39 -16.88 3.20
C LEU A 103 -12.22 -16.00 3.69
N LEU A 104 -11.05 -16.61 3.92
CA LEU A 104 -9.85 -15.98 4.46
C LEU A 104 -8.59 -16.83 4.14
N ASP A 105 -7.47 -16.18 3.81
CA ASP A 105 -6.11 -16.78 3.74
C ASP A 105 -5.19 -15.92 4.62
N TRP A 106 -4.78 -16.43 5.78
CA TRP A 106 -4.15 -15.62 6.83
C TRP A 106 -3.11 -16.39 7.66
N GLY A 107 -2.56 -15.76 8.70
CA GLY A 107 -1.62 -16.36 9.65
C GLY A 107 -1.77 -15.77 11.05
N LEU A 108 -1.58 -16.60 12.09
CA LEU A 108 -1.56 -16.17 13.48
C LEU A 108 -0.15 -15.72 13.88
N LYS A 109 -0.07 -14.69 14.72
CA LYS A 109 1.17 -14.32 15.42
C LYS A 109 1.55 -15.39 16.42
N ASN A 110 2.85 -15.59 16.64
CA ASN A 110 3.33 -16.46 17.71
C ASN A 110 3.39 -15.72 19.06
N ASP A 111 2.24 -15.33 19.57
CA ASP A 111 2.07 -14.71 20.89
C ASP A 111 0.94 -15.39 21.66
N SER A 112 0.53 -14.81 22.79
CA SER A 112 -0.57 -15.31 23.63
C SER A 112 -1.90 -14.56 23.43
N ASN A 113 -1.99 -13.69 22.43
CA ASN A 113 -3.14 -12.80 22.27
C ASN A 113 -4.13 -13.41 21.28
N SER A 114 -5.39 -13.54 21.67
CA SER A 114 -6.44 -14.01 20.77
C SER A 114 -6.61 -13.04 19.60
N GLU A 115 -6.71 -13.57 18.37
CA GLU A 115 -6.84 -12.77 17.14
C GLU A 115 -8.20 -13.00 16.49
N THR A 116 -8.88 -11.93 16.08
CA THR A 116 -10.17 -11.98 15.38
C THR A 116 -10.01 -11.47 13.95
N PHE A 117 -10.60 -12.19 13.00
CA PHE A 117 -10.54 -11.87 11.59
C PHE A 117 -11.94 -11.81 10.99
N ASP A 118 -12.20 -10.76 10.21
CA ASP A 118 -13.41 -10.69 9.38
C ASP A 118 -13.32 -11.72 8.25
N LEU A 119 -14.39 -12.47 8.08
CA LEU A 119 -14.58 -13.44 7.02
C LEU A 119 -15.35 -12.80 5.87
N LYS A 120 -14.96 -13.13 4.63
CA LYS A 120 -15.79 -12.82 3.47
C LYS A 120 -17.17 -13.45 3.65
N HIS A 121 -18.22 -12.64 3.55
CA HIS A 121 -19.61 -13.07 3.74
C HIS A 121 -20.57 -12.52 2.67
N SER A 122 -20.03 -11.88 1.62
CA SER A 122 -20.75 -11.36 0.47
C SER A 122 -20.11 -11.76 -0.88
N LEU A 123 -20.95 -11.81 -1.91
CA LEU A 123 -20.62 -12.04 -3.31
C LEU A 123 -21.44 -11.05 -4.15
N GLY A 124 -20.79 -10.14 -4.88
CA GLY A 124 -21.50 -9.04 -5.52
C GLY A 124 -22.32 -8.24 -4.50
N GLU A 125 -23.60 -8.06 -4.79
CA GLU A 125 -24.57 -7.34 -3.93
C GLU A 125 -25.16 -8.20 -2.81
N GLY A 126 -24.98 -9.53 -2.85
CA GLY A 126 -25.65 -10.47 -1.95
C GLY A 126 -24.76 -11.01 -0.83
N GLN A 127 -25.40 -11.39 0.29
CA GLN A 127 -24.77 -12.19 1.34
C GLN A 127 -25.02 -13.68 1.10
N PHE A 128 -24.11 -14.54 1.57
CA PHE A 128 -24.25 -15.99 1.48
C PHE A 128 -24.20 -16.65 2.87
N PRO A 129 -25.01 -17.69 3.12
CA PRO A 129 -24.93 -18.46 4.36
C PRO A 129 -23.87 -19.56 4.27
N CYS A 130 -23.36 -19.97 5.43
CA CYS A 130 -22.57 -21.18 5.61
C CYS A 130 -23.26 -22.11 6.60
N SER A 131 -23.14 -23.42 6.37
CA SER A 131 -23.43 -24.48 7.35
C SER A 131 -22.13 -25.16 7.82
N TYR A 132 -21.08 -25.10 7.01
CA TYR A 132 -19.75 -25.66 7.31
C TYR A 132 -18.69 -24.55 7.23
N ILE A 133 -17.74 -24.59 8.15
CA ILE A 133 -16.51 -23.77 8.18
C ILE A 133 -15.33 -24.73 8.27
N ARG A 134 -14.43 -24.68 7.29
CA ARG A 134 -13.26 -25.56 7.18
C ARG A 134 -11.98 -24.76 7.39
N ILE A 135 -11.20 -25.15 8.39
CA ILE A 135 -9.89 -24.58 8.72
C ILE A 135 -8.82 -25.49 8.13
N GLU A 136 -7.98 -24.98 7.22
CA GLU A 136 -6.83 -25.69 6.66
C GLU A 136 -5.52 -25.04 7.12
N PRO A 137 -4.82 -25.62 8.12
CA PRO A 137 -3.43 -25.27 8.42
C PRO A 137 -2.50 -25.47 7.22
N ILE A 138 -1.60 -24.50 7.00
CA ILE A 138 -0.61 -24.51 5.92
C ILE A 138 0.81 -24.51 6.48
N GLN A 139 1.08 -23.69 7.50
CA GLN A 139 2.42 -23.56 8.09
C GLN A 139 2.34 -23.33 9.61
N SER A 140 3.21 -23.99 10.37
CA SER A 140 3.46 -23.77 11.80
C SER A 140 4.64 -22.82 12.00
N TRP A 141 4.78 -22.21 13.19
CA TRP A 141 5.91 -21.32 13.49
C TRP A 141 7.24 -22.07 13.67
N GLY A 142 7.21 -23.27 14.23
CA GLY A 142 8.35 -24.18 14.24
C GLY A 142 8.49 -24.90 12.90
N PRO A 143 9.66 -24.93 12.26
CA PRO A 143 9.87 -25.72 11.06
C PRO A 143 9.63 -27.20 11.38
N SER A 144 8.83 -27.86 10.54
CA SER A 144 8.46 -29.28 10.69
C SER A 144 7.72 -29.66 11.98
N PHE A 145 7.09 -28.71 12.69
CA PHE A 145 6.16 -29.01 13.79
C PHE A 145 4.73 -29.24 13.30
N ASN A 146 3.95 -29.99 14.08
CA ASN A 146 2.52 -30.20 13.86
C ASN A 146 1.72 -28.91 14.08
N PHE A 147 0.45 -28.91 13.65
CA PHE A 147 -0.44 -27.77 13.75
C PHE A 147 -1.27 -27.83 15.02
N SER A 148 -1.41 -26.71 15.74
CA SER A 148 -2.29 -26.59 16.91
C SER A 148 -3.31 -25.47 16.72
N VAL A 149 -4.55 -25.73 17.11
CA VAL A 149 -5.62 -24.72 17.25
C VAL A 149 -6.10 -24.80 18.70
N TRP A 150 -6.05 -23.69 19.43
CA TRP A 150 -6.35 -23.67 20.87
C TRP A 150 -7.83 -23.46 21.15
N TYR A 151 -8.41 -22.43 20.55
CA TYR A 151 -9.83 -22.10 20.68
C TYR A 151 -10.33 -21.44 19.39
N VAL A 152 -11.61 -21.68 19.05
CA VAL A 152 -12.30 -21.02 17.93
C VAL A 152 -13.65 -20.49 18.37
N GLU A 153 -13.86 -19.18 18.23
CA GLU A 153 -15.19 -18.56 18.26
C GLU A 153 -15.62 -18.15 16.85
N LEU A 154 -16.88 -18.39 16.50
CA LEU A 154 -17.49 -17.90 15.27
C LEU A 154 -18.57 -16.87 15.63
N ARG A 155 -18.63 -15.76 14.89
CA ARG A 155 -19.68 -14.74 15.05
C ARG A 155 -20.36 -14.42 13.73
N GLY A 156 -21.64 -14.08 13.81
CA GLY A 156 -22.44 -13.75 12.64
C GLY A 156 -23.92 -13.61 12.95
N ASP A 157 -24.75 -13.89 11.95
CA ASP A 157 -26.21 -13.78 11.99
C ASP A 157 -26.86 -15.08 11.53
N ASP A 158 -27.61 -15.73 12.44
CA ASP A 158 -28.36 -16.99 12.20
C ASP A 158 -29.87 -16.76 12.04
N ASP A 159 -30.31 -15.50 11.86
CA ASP A 159 -31.74 -15.21 11.73
C ASP A 159 -32.33 -15.97 10.54
N ARG A 160 -33.35 -16.80 10.85
CA ARG A 160 -33.95 -17.74 9.89
C ARG A 160 -34.51 -17.03 8.65
N THR A 161 -34.95 -15.78 8.75
CA THR A 161 -35.49 -15.04 7.60
C THR A 161 -34.38 -14.50 6.71
N ARG A 162 -33.32 -13.93 7.30
CA ARG A 162 -32.17 -13.39 6.56
C ARG A 162 -31.30 -14.49 5.97
N VAL A 163 -31.03 -15.55 6.73
CA VAL A 163 -30.31 -16.76 6.24
C VAL A 163 -31.06 -17.44 5.10
N LYS A 164 -32.39 -17.59 5.19
CA LYS A 164 -33.18 -18.17 4.08
C LYS A 164 -33.11 -17.28 2.84
N ARG A 165 -33.24 -15.95 2.98
CA ARG A 165 -33.11 -15.00 1.86
C ARG A 165 -31.73 -15.08 1.22
N ALA A 166 -30.66 -15.14 2.01
CA ALA A 166 -29.28 -15.29 1.54
C ALA A 166 -29.05 -16.62 0.82
N GLY A 167 -29.64 -17.72 1.31
CA GLY A 167 -29.58 -19.03 0.64
C GLY A 167 -30.29 -19.03 -0.72
N GLN A 168 -31.53 -18.54 -0.78
CA GLN A 168 -32.29 -18.41 -2.02
C GLN A 168 -31.59 -17.49 -3.03
N TRP A 169 -30.99 -16.39 -2.56
CA TRP A 169 -30.19 -15.50 -3.39
C TRP A 169 -28.93 -16.21 -3.94
N LEU A 170 -28.23 -17.01 -3.12
CA LEU A 170 -27.05 -17.76 -3.55
C LEU A 170 -27.39 -18.82 -4.61
N GLU A 171 -28.53 -19.50 -4.47
CA GLU A 171 -29.04 -20.45 -5.48
C GLU A 171 -29.33 -19.73 -6.81
N GLN A 172 -30.10 -18.64 -6.77
CA GLN A 172 -30.38 -17.81 -7.95
C GLN A 172 -29.11 -17.26 -8.60
N TYR A 173 -28.12 -16.83 -7.80
CA TYR A 173 -26.83 -16.36 -8.30
C TYR A 173 -26.02 -17.49 -8.96
N ARG A 174 -26.03 -18.70 -8.40
CA ARG A 174 -25.39 -19.89 -9.01
C ARG A 174 -26.04 -20.25 -10.35
N ASP A 175 -27.37 -20.28 -10.41
CA ASP A 175 -28.11 -20.60 -11.63
C ASP A 175 -27.89 -19.54 -12.74
N LEU A 176 -27.84 -18.26 -12.35
CA LEU A 176 -27.49 -17.14 -13.24
C LEU A 176 -26.08 -17.31 -13.83
N GLU A 177 -25.07 -17.56 -12.98
CA GLU A 177 -23.68 -17.72 -13.42
C GLU A 177 -23.48 -18.99 -14.28
N ILE A 178 -24.12 -20.11 -13.92
CA ILE A 178 -24.09 -21.34 -14.73
C ILE A 178 -24.72 -21.09 -16.10
N THR A 179 -25.87 -20.40 -16.15
CA THR A 179 -26.54 -20.05 -17.42
C THR A 179 -25.63 -19.18 -18.28
N LYS A 180 -25.03 -18.12 -17.71
CA LYS A 180 -24.06 -17.27 -18.42
C LYS A 180 -22.82 -18.05 -18.89
N LEU A 181 -22.28 -18.98 -18.11
CA LEU A 181 -21.15 -19.82 -18.52
C LEU A 181 -21.51 -20.75 -19.69
N CYS A 182 -22.72 -21.31 -19.70
CA CYS A 182 -23.26 -22.08 -20.83
C CYS A 182 -23.44 -21.20 -22.07
N MET A 183 -24.05 -20.01 -21.94
CA MET A 183 -24.17 -19.04 -23.03
C MET A 183 -22.80 -18.65 -23.61
N LYS A 184 -21.83 -18.30 -22.76
CA LYS A 184 -20.44 -18.01 -23.14
C LYS A 184 -19.82 -19.16 -23.92
N TYR A 185 -19.98 -20.40 -23.45
CA TYR A 185 -19.46 -21.60 -24.11
C TYR A 185 -20.08 -21.81 -25.50
N PHE A 186 -21.41 -21.74 -25.63
CA PHE A 186 -22.07 -21.92 -26.93
C PHE A 186 -21.71 -20.81 -27.92
N ARG A 187 -21.61 -19.54 -27.47
CA ARG A 187 -21.11 -18.43 -28.29
C ARG A 187 -19.68 -18.66 -28.77
N GLN A 188 -18.77 -19.09 -27.89
CA GLN A 188 -17.38 -19.46 -28.25
C GLN A 188 -17.28 -20.65 -29.22
N LYS A 189 -18.30 -21.50 -29.31
CA LYS A 189 -18.39 -22.61 -30.28
C LYS A 189 -19.13 -22.23 -31.56
N ASN A 190 -19.55 -20.97 -31.71
CA ASN A 190 -20.42 -20.49 -32.79
C ASN A 190 -21.75 -21.26 -32.91
N GLN A 191 -22.29 -21.75 -31.78
CA GLN A 191 -23.55 -22.49 -31.70
C GLN A 191 -24.68 -21.53 -31.31
N MET A 192 -24.94 -20.55 -32.18
CA MET A 192 -25.82 -19.41 -31.89
C MET A 192 -27.30 -19.79 -31.70
N GLU A 193 -27.77 -20.88 -32.31
CA GLU A 193 -29.12 -21.40 -32.09
C GLU A 193 -29.35 -21.78 -30.62
N ILE A 194 -28.40 -22.49 -30.01
CA ILE A 194 -28.47 -22.91 -28.60
C ILE A 194 -28.34 -21.69 -27.68
N TYR A 195 -27.44 -20.75 -28.01
CA TYR A 195 -27.31 -19.49 -27.29
C TYR A 195 -28.62 -18.69 -27.29
N ASN A 196 -29.24 -18.49 -28.46
CA ASN A 196 -30.49 -17.74 -28.61
C ASN A 196 -31.65 -18.45 -27.90
N ALA A 197 -31.77 -19.77 -28.03
CA ALA A 197 -32.79 -20.55 -27.32
C ALA A 197 -32.64 -20.43 -25.80
N LEU A 198 -31.42 -20.51 -25.27
CA LEU A 198 -31.14 -20.36 -23.84
C LEU A 198 -31.43 -18.93 -23.36
N GLN A 199 -31.08 -17.91 -24.13
CA GLN A 199 -31.40 -16.50 -23.83
C GLN A 199 -32.92 -16.27 -23.81
N SER A 200 -33.65 -16.75 -24.82
CA SER A 200 -35.11 -16.59 -24.92
C SER A 200 -35.86 -17.37 -23.83
N ALA A 201 -35.38 -18.54 -23.43
CA ALA A 201 -36.02 -19.36 -22.41
C ALA A 201 -35.78 -18.85 -20.98
N THR A 202 -34.64 -18.22 -20.71
CA THR A 202 -34.25 -17.78 -19.35
C THR A 202 -34.41 -16.27 -19.12
N GLY A 203 -34.45 -15.45 -20.18
CA GLY A 203 -34.41 -13.99 -20.09
C GLY A 203 -33.04 -13.43 -19.63
N ILE A 204 -32.05 -14.28 -19.39
CA ILE A 204 -30.73 -13.87 -18.87
C ILE A 204 -29.89 -13.31 -20.02
N THR A 205 -29.33 -12.11 -19.82
CA THR A 205 -28.29 -11.56 -20.70
C THR A 205 -26.91 -12.06 -20.28
N LEU A 206 -26.07 -12.39 -21.26
CA LEU A 206 -24.67 -12.78 -21.00
C LEU A 206 -23.84 -11.61 -20.48
N GLU A 207 -24.10 -10.42 -21.02
CA GLU A 207 -23.30 -9.19 -20.87
C GLU A 207 -24.17 -7.96 -21.18
N HIS A 208 -23.63 -6.76 -21.00
CA HIS A 208 -24.29 -5.51 -21.35
C HIS A 208 -24.52 -5.39 -22.88
N PRO A 209 -25.65 -4.83 -23.37
CA PRO A 209 -25.93 -4.72 -24.81
C PRO A 209 -24.82 -4.06 -25.64
N LEU A 210 -24.11 -3.08 -25.08
CA LEU A 210 -22.94 -2.44 -25.72
C LEU A 210 -21.81 -3.45 -26.01
N LEU A 211 -21.55 -4.40 -25.11
CA LEU A 211 -20.56 -5.46 -25.32
C LEU A 211 -21.07 -6.51 -26.30
N THR A 212 -22.38 -6.78 -26.34
CA THR A 212 -22.96 -7.65 -27.37
C THR A 212 -22.84 -7.03 -28.77
N GLN A 213 -23.04 -5.72 -28.89
CA GLN A 213 -22.77 -4.96 -30.11
C GLN A 213 -21.29 -5.02 -30.48
N LEU A 214 -20.38 -4.78 -29.53
CA LEU A 214 -18.93 -4.89 -29.73
C LEU A 214 -18.52 -6.30 -30.22
N PHE A 215 -19.08 -7.36 -29.63
CA PHE A 215 -18.83 -8.73 -30.02
C PHE A 215 -19.24 -8.98 -31.48
N ASN A 216 -20.43 -8.54 -31.88
CA ASN A 216 -20.92 -8.75 -33.24
C ASN A 216 -20.04 -8.01 -34.27
N ILE A 217 -19.85 -6.71 -34.07
CA ILE A 217 -19.05 -5.86 -34.98
C ILE A 217 -17.62 -6.38 -35.12
N LEU A 218 -16.96 -6.76 -34.01
CA LEU A 218 -15.57 -7.21 -34.04
C LEU A 218 -15.43 -8.68 -34.48
N VAL A 219 -16.16 -9.61 -33.85
CA VAL A 219 -15.90 -11.04 -33.98
C VAL A 219 -16.64 -11.65 -35.18
N HIS A 220 -17.87 -11.22 -35.44
CA HIS A 220 -18.66 -11.68 -36.59
C HIS A 220 -18.31 -10.87 -37.86
N ASP A 221 -18.47 -9.55 -37.81
CA ASP A 221 -18.34 -8.71 -39.01
C ASP A 221 -16.88 -8.38 -39.34
N GLY A 222 -16.06 -8.10 -38.32
CA GLY A 222 -14.66 -7.70 -38.50
C GLY A 222 -14.48 -6.22 -38.79
N ASP A 223 -15.46 -5.39 -38.45
CA ASP A 223 -15.44 -3.96 -38.74
C ASP A 223 -14.70 -3.20 -37.63
N TYR A 224 -13.38 -3.15 -37.76
CA TYR A 224 -12.49 -2.42 -36.87
C TYR A 224 -12.78 -0.91 -36.78
N GLU A 225 -13.40 -0.30 -37.79
CA GLU A 225 -13.72 1.14 -37.80
C GLU A 225 -14.96 1.43 -36.94
N GLN A 226 -16.00 0.63 -37.08
CA GLN A 226 -17.14 0.66 -36.16
C GLN A 226 -16.75 0.31 -34.72
N VAL A 227 -15.73 -0.54 -34.50
CA VAL A 227 -15.16 -0.78 -33.16
C VAL A 227 -14.52 0.49 -32.58
N GLU A 228 -13.67 1.21 -33.34
CA GLU A 228 -13.11 2.49 -32.88
C GLU A 228 -14.21 3.51 -32.56
N GLN A 229 -15.26 3.58 -33.37
CA GLN A 229 -16.39 4.50 -33.14
C GLN A 229 -17.22 4.10 -31.91
N LEU A 230 -17.51 2.81 -31.72
CA LEU A 230 -18.25 2.30 -30.56
C LEU A 230 -17.47 2.56 -29.26
N MET A 231 -16.16 2.31 -29.25
CA MET A 231 -15.31 2.58 -28.09
C MET A 231 -15.15 4.09 -27.83
N THR A 232 -15.07 4.91 -28.89
CA THR A 232 -15.11 6.38 -28.77
C THR A 232 -16.43 6.82 -28.11
N ASN A 233 -17.57 6.28 -28.53
CA ASN A 233 -18.86 6.57 -27.90
C ASN A 233 -18.92 6.05 -26.45
N ALA A 234 -18.37 4.87 -26.17
CA ALA A 234 -18.37 4.28 -24.83
C ALA A 234 -17.63 5.14 -23.79
N ILE A 235 -16.48 5.72 -24.17
CA ILE A 235 -15.69 6.56 -23.26
C ILE A 235 -16.30 7.97 -23.06
N HIS A 236 -16.97 8.52 -24.07
CA HIS A 236 -17.73 9.78 -23.93
C HIS A 236 -18.95 9.62 -23.01
N ASN A 237 -19.56 8.43 -22.97
CA ASN A 237 -20.68 8.09 -22.10
C ASN A 237 -20.24 7.42 -20.76
N ASP A 238 -18.99 7.66 -20.33
CA ASP A 238 -18.44 7.22 -19.03
C ASP A 238 -18.42 5.71 -18.73
N TYR A 239 -18.69 4.82 -19.69
CA TYR A 239 -18.62 3.37 -19.46
C TYR A 239 -17.23 2.87 -19.05
N LEU A 240 -16.16 3.59 -19.44
CA LEU A 240 -14.77 3.30 -19.10
C LEU A 240 -14.27 4.05 -17.84
N ALA A 241 -15.12 4.86 -17.19
CA ALA A 241 -14.74 5.62 -16.00
C ALA A 241 -14.32 4.71 -14.83
N TRP A 242 -14.97 3.54 -14.71
CA TRP A 242 -14.55 2.50 -13.76
C TRP A 242 -13.09 2.08 -14.01
N TYR A 243 -12.72 1.74 -15.25
CA TYR A 243 -11.35 1.32 -15.58
C TYR A 243 -10.33 2.40 -15.26
N ILE A 244 -10.62 3.66 -15.62
CA ILE A 244 -9.78 4.82 -15.25
C ILE A 244 -9.60 4.87 -13.73
N SER A 245 -10.67 4.68 -12.95
CA SER A 245 -10.61 4.69 -11.47
C SER A 245 -9.80 3.54 -10.85
N GLN A 246 -9.58 2.44 -11.59
CA GLN A 246 -8.72 1.33 -11.15
C GLN A 246 -7.23 1.53 -11.47
N GLN A 247 -6.89 2.51 -12.30
CA GLN A 247 -5.50 2.76 -12.66
C GLN A 247 -4.71 3.38 -11.51
N ASP A 248 -3.43 3.02 -11.43
CA ASP A 248 -2.51 3.66 -10.50
C ASP A 248 -2.30 5.12 -10.87
N TYR A 249 -2.08 5.96 -9.86
CA TYR A 249 -1.72 7.36 -10.08
C TYR A 249 -0.34 7.48 -10.70
N ARG A 250 -0.20 8.42 -11.62
CA ARG A 250 1.09 8.94 -12.10
C ARG A 250 1.39 10.29 -11.40
N PRO A 251 2.63 10.53 -10.98
CA PRO A 251 3.04 11.78 -10.35
C PRO A 251 3.24 12.85 -11.41
N CYS A 252 2.58 14.00 -11.25
CA CYS A 252 2.82 15.19 -12.05
C CYS A 252 3.43 16.26 -11.13
N TRP A 253 4.76 16.28 -11.06
CA TRP A 253 5.51 17.34 -10.39
C TRP A 253 5.56 18.59 -11.26
N SER A 254 5.48 19.76 -10.64
CA SER A 254 5.89 21.01 -11.27
C SER A 254 6.53 21.96 -10.26
N ARG A 255 7.51 22.74 -10.69
CA ARG A 255 8.14 23.76 -9.85
C ARG A 255 7.23 24.98 -9.80
N VAL A 256 6.86 25.40 -8.59
CA VAL A 256 5.97 26.54 -8.39
C VAL A 256 6.74 27.83 -8.71
N SER A 257 6.22 28.61 -9.66
CA SER A 257 6.74 29.94 -9.94
C SER A 257 6.33 30.89 -8.81
N THR A 258 7.30 31.59 -8.23
CA THR A 258 7.09 32.52 -7.12
C THR A 258 7.75 33.86 -7.44
N PRO A 259 7.02 34.80 -8.05
CA PRO A 259 7.49 36.18 -8.23
C PRO A 259 7.79 36.84 -6.87
N GLY A 260 8.71 37.80 -6.85
CA GLY A 260 8.96 38.64 -5.68
C GLY A 260 9.66 37.96 -4.50
N PRO A 261 9.51 38.51 -3.27
CA PRO A 261 10.13 37.96 -2.05
C PRO A 261 9.59 36.57 -1.71
N ARG A 262 10.49 35.66 -1.32
CA ARG A 262 10.16 34.28 -0.95
C ARG A 262 11.02 33.80 0.23
N PRO A 263 10.58 32.78 0.99
CA PRO A 263 11.36 32.26 2.11
C PRO A 263 12.75 31.77 1.65
N GLY A 264 13.79 32.10 2.42
CA GLY A 264 15.15 31.58 2.21
C GLY A 264 15.30 30.09 2.50
N MET A 265 16.48 29.54 2.20
CA MET A 265 16.79 28.11 2.37
C MET A 265 16.62 27.64 3.82
N ARG A 266 16.01 26.46 4.01
CA ARG A 266 15.72 25.93 5.36
C ARG A 266 15.38 24.45 5.39
N GLY A 267 15.65 23.83 6.54
CA GLY A 267 15.20 22.47 6.89
C GLY A 267 14.72 22.41 8.34
N GLY A 268 13.85 21.46 8.67
CA GLY A 268 13.24 21.38 10.01
C GLY A 268 12.26 22.51 10.32
N HIS A 269 11.92 23.33 9.31
CA HIS A 269 10.81 24.28 9.31
C HIS A 269 9.47 23.52 9.34
N GLN A 270 8.38 24.23 9.59
CA GLN A 270 7.03 23.67 9.49
C GLN A 270 6.16 24.50 8.56
N MET A 271 5.15 23.83 8.01
CA MET A 271 4.12 24.42 7.16
C MET A 271 2.79 23.76 7.47
N VAL A 272 1.73 24.55 7.36
CA VAL A 272 0.33 24.12 7.41
C VAL A 272 -0.42 24.77 6.25
N LEU A 273 -1.44 24.09 5.72
CA LEU A 273 -2.30 24.60 4.66
C LEU A 273 -3.69 24.87 5.24
N ASP A 274 -4.19 26.07 5.03
CA ASP A 274 -5.57 26.45 5.28
C ASP A 274 -6.41 26.16 4.02
N PRO A 275 -7.32 25.17 4.05
CA PRO A 275 -8.13 24.80 2.90
C PRO A 275 -9.25 25.80 2.61
N LEU A 276 -9.63 26.67 3.57
CA LEU A 276 -10.70 27.64 3.39
C LEU A 276 -10.23 28.85 2.56
N THR A 277 -9.01 29.34 2.84
CA THR A 277 -8.41 30.45 2.10
C THR A 277 -7.37 30.01 1.07
N GLN A 278 -7.13 28.70 0.92
CA GLN A 278 -6.08 28.13 0.05
C GLN A 278 -4.73 28.81 0.30
N THR A 279 -4.37 28.95 1.58
CA THR A 279 -3.18 29.67 2.04
C THR A 279 -2.24 28.72 2.78
N VAL A 280 -0.96 28.69 2.40
CA VAL A 280 0.06 27.90 3.10
C VAL A 280 0.85 28.81 4.01
N TYR A 281 0.86 28.52 5.32
CA TYR A 281 1.70 29.22 6.29
C TYR A 281 3.00 28.46 6.49
N LEU A 282 4.11 29.17 6.68
CA LEU A 282 5.45 28.63 6.93
C LEU A 282 6.09 29.38 8.11
N LEU A 283 6.66 28.63 9.06
CA LEU A 283 7.38 29.19 10.21
C LEU A 283 8.77 28.56 10.39
N GLY A 284 9.77 29.43 10.58
CA GLY A 284 11.08 29.09 11.15
C GLY A 284 11.87 28.02 10.39
N GLY A 285 12.52 27.12 11.13
CA GLY A 285 13.47 26.13 10.62
C GLY A 285 14.92 26.55 10.81
N TRP A 286 15.86 25.85 10.16
CA TRP A 286 17.30 26.11 10.24
C TRP A 286 17.91 26.20 8.84
N ASP A 287 18.68 27.26 8.57
CA ASP A 287 19.16 27.65 7.23
C ASP A 287 20.48 27.01 6.80
N GLY A 288 21.22 26.39 7.72
CA GLY A 288 22.61 25.95 7.53
C GLY A 288 23.58 26.51 8.57
N THR A 289 23.15 27.57 9.26
CA THR A 289 23.93 28.35 10.23
C THR A 289 23.14 28.60 11.50
N GLN A 290 21.90 29.08 11.39
CA GLN A 290 21.07 29.52 12.51
C GLN A 290 19.62 29.04 12.40
N ASP A 291 18.94 28.97 13.55
CA ASP A 291 17.49 28.81 13.60
C ASP A 291 16.80 30.13 13.17
N LEU A 292 15.59 30.00 12.63
CA LEU A 292 14.78 31.07 12.09
C LEU A 292 13.45 31.21 12.86
N SER A 293 12.86 32.41 12.80
CA SER A 293 11.57 32.78 13.41
C SER A 293 10.70 33.63 12.46
N ASP A 294 11.01 33.63 11.16
CA ASP A 294 10.23 34.33 10.15
C ASP A 294 8.93 33.57 9.83
N LEU A 295 7.82 34.31 9.76
CA LEU A 295 6.49 33.82 9.42
C LEU A 295 6.11 34.31 8.02
N TRP A 296 5.77 33.36 7.15
CA TRP A 296 5.36 33.61 5.76
C TRP A 296 4.00 32.98 5.47
N SER A 297 3.29 33.56 4.50
CA SER A 297 2.12 32.95 3.86
C SER A 297 2.31 32.87 2.34
N TYR A 298 1.83 31.80 1.72
CA TYR A 298 1.69 31.65 0.27
C TYR A 298 0.22 31.56 -0.12
N SER A 299 -0.23 32.50 -0.95
CA SER A 299 -1.56 32.49 -1.55
C SER A 299 -1.52 31.57 -2.78
N ILE A 300 -2.19 30.41 -2.73
CA ILE A 300 -2.24 29.48 -3.87
C ILE A 300 -2.95 30.16 -5.06
N ARG A 301 -4.02 30.92 -4.79
CA ARG A 301 -4.82 31.62 -5.79
C ARG A 301 -4.03 32.67 -6.58
N GLU A 302 -3.16 33.43 -5.91
CA GLU A 302 -2.37 34.51 -6.51
C GLU A 302 -0.95 34.06 -6.89
N SER A 303 -0.56 32.86 -6.46
CA SER A 303 0.78 32.29 -6.60
C SER A 303 1.90 33.17 -6.03
N GLN A 304 1.61 33.92 -4.95
CA GLN A 304 2.57 34.83 -4.29
C GLN A 304 2.91 34.38 -2.87
N TRP A 305 4.18 34.55 -2.49
CA TRP A 305 4.59 34.56 -1.08
C TRP A 305 4.43 35.98 -0.50
N THR A 306 4.18 36.05 0.81
CA THR A 306 4.15 37.29 1.59
C THR A 306 4.83 37.04 2.92
N LEU A 307 5.77 37.91 3.29
CA LEU A 307 6.38 37.91 4.61
C LEU A 307 5.42 38.59 5.58
N ILE A 308 4.87 37.84 6.54
CA ILE A 308 4.00 38.38 7.59
C ILE A 308 4.85 39.03 8.68
N CYS A 309 5.91 38.35 9.12
CA CYS A 309 6.79 38.86 10.16
C CYS A 309 8.23 38.34 9.98
N PRO A 310 9.27 39.20 9.96
CA PRO A 310 10.66 38.77 9.84
C PRO A 310 11.21 38.08 11.10
N ASN A 311 10.65 38.36 12.28
CA ASN A 311 10.95 37.64 13.52
C ASN A 311 9.75 37.74 14.46
N VAL A 312 9.01 36.64 14.64
CA VAL A 312 7.81 36.63 15.48
C VAL A 312 8.07 36.86 16.97
N GLU A 313 9.30 36.65 17.45
CA GLU A 313 9.68 36.90 18.85
C GLU A 313 9.45 38.36 19.27
N TYR A 314 9.71 39.31 18.36
CA TYR A 314 9.51 40.74 18.62
C TYR A 314 8.03 41.15 18.74
N VAL A 315 7.10 40.28 18.34
CA VAL A 315 5.64 40.48 18.47
C VAL A 315 4.99 39.47 19.43
N GLY A 316 5.77 38.94 20.37
CA GLY A 316 5.27 38.03 21.42
C GLY A 316 5.09 36.57 20.96
N GLY A 317 5.60 36.22 19.78
CA GLY A 317 5.63 34.86 19.28
C GLY A 317 6.84 34.05 19.76
N PRO A 318 6.99 32.81 19.26
CA PRO A 318 8.09 31.92 19.63
C PRO A 318 9.48 32.43 19.21
N THR A 319 10.49 32.18 20.05
CA THR A 319 11.91 32.32 19.68
C THR A 319 12.25 31.52 18.41
N PRO A 320 13.34 31.87 17.68
CA PRO A 320 13.89 31.05 16.60
C PRO A 320 13.97 29.56 16.94
N ARG A 321 13.54 28.70 16.01
CA ARG A 321 13.45 27.25 16.23
C ARG A 321 13.32 26.39 14.97
N SER A 322 13.91 25.20 15.04
CA SER A 322 13.70 24.07 14.12
C SER A 322 13.20 22.81 14.86
N CYS A 323 12.72 21.83 14.10
CA CYS A 323 12.18 20.54 14.58
C CYS A 323 11.01 20.66 15.57
N HIS A 324 10.35 21.83 15.57
CA HIS A 324 9.07 22.11 16.20
C HIS A 324 7.91 21.54 15.36
N LYS A 325 6.67 21.67 15.85
CA LYS A 325 5.44 21.33 15.12
C LYS A 325 4.49 22.52 15.04
N LEU A 326 3.75 22.57 13.93
CA LEU A 326 2.58 23.42 13.73
C LEU A 326 1.34 22.55 13.63
N CYS A 327 0.21 23.04 14.13
CA CYS A 327 -1.11 22.46 13.92
C CYS A 327 -2.11 23.60 13.65
N LEU A 328 -2.85 23.54 12.53
CA LEU A 328 -3.86 24.54 12.18
C LEU A 328 -5.24 24.05 12.60
N ASP A 329 -5.99 24.91 13.27
CA ASP A 329 -7.45 24.86 13.36
C ASP A 329 -8.05 25.70 12.23
N PRO A 330 -8.63 25.09 11.18
CA PRO A 330 -9.21 25.84 10.07
C PRO A 330 -10.55 26.49 10.44
N GLU A 331 -11.30 25.94 11.40
CA GLU A 331 -12.58 26.53 11.83
C GLU A 331 -12.36 27.79 12.67
N ARG A 332 -11.35 27.77 13.55
CA ARG A 332 -10.96 28.93 14.37
C ARG A 332 -9.93 29.84 13.73
N ARG A 333 -9.31 29.42 12.62
CA ARG A 333 -8.21 30.10 11.92
C ARG A 333 -7.04 30.40 12.85
N GLN A 334 -6.62 29.39 13.61
CA GLN A 334 -5.61 29.48 14.65
C GLN A 334 -4.49 28.44 14.45
N ILE A 335 -3.23 28.88 14.53
CA ILE A 335 -2.04 28.01 14.40
C ILE A 335 -1.41 27.80 15.77
N PHE A 336 -1.31 26.55 16.20
CA PHE A 336 -0.66 26.15 17.45
C PHE A 336 0.78 25.69 17.18
N VAL A 337 1.71 26.08 18.06
CA VAL A 337 3.15 25.85 17.91
C VAL A 337 3.71 25.23 19.18
N LEU A 338 4.37 24.07 19.05
CA LEU A 338 4.97 23.34 20.18
C LEU A 338 6.38 22.83 19.86
N GLY A 339 7.22 22.83 20.88
CA GLY A 339 8.53 22.20 20.88
C GLY A 339 9.60 22.94 20.07
N ARG A 340 10.82 22.39 20.11
CA ARG A 340 12.01 22.80 19.34
C ARG A 340 13.17 21.85 19.63
N TYR A 341 14.10 21.73 18.70
CA TYR A 341 15.43 21.18 18.99
C TYR A 341 16.30 22.22 19.72
N LEU A 342 17.24 21.75 20.55
CA LEU A 342 18.33 22.55 21.10
C LEU A 342 19.62 21.73 21.10
N ASP A 343 20.72 22.34 20.67
CA ASP A 343 22.05 21.76 20.79
C ASP A 343 22.42 21.52 22.26
N GLN A 344 23.22 20.48 22.53
CA GLN A 344 23.65 20.11 23.87
C GLN A 344 24.35 21.25 24.62
N GLN A 345 25.06 22.13 23.93
CA GLN A 345 25.70 23.30 24.56
C GLN A 345 24.69 24.32 25.12
N LEU A 346 23.46 24.32 24.62
CA LEU A 346 22.39 25.26 24.98
C LEU A 346 21.34 24.66 25.95
N ARG A 347 21.49 23.40 26.39
CA ARG A 347 20.53 22.70 27.28
C ARG A 347 20.71 23.07 28.75
N GLN A 348 20.58 24.36 29.05
CA GLN A 348 20.45 24.89 30.41
C GLN A 348 18.97 24.77 30.86
N PRO A 349 18.67 24.57 32.16
CA PRO A 349 17.31 24.38 32.66
C PRO A 349 16.30 25.44 32.20
N GLU A 350 16.75 26.69 32.09
CA GLU A 350 15.97 27.86 31.69
C GLU A 350 15.45 27.74 30.24
N PHE A 351 16.22 27.11 29.36
CA PHE A 351 15.88 26.92 27.94
C PHE A 351 15.15 25.60 27.67
N LEU A 352 15.10 24.68 28.64
CA LEU A 352 14.43 23.38 28.53
C LEU A 352 12.92 23.41 28.83
N LYS A 353 12.37 24.61 29.08
CA LYS A 353 10.94 24.86 29.23
C LYS A 353 10.18 24.54 27.93
N SER A 354 9.03 23.90 28.06
CA SER A 354 8.21 23.49 26.92
C SER A 354 7.17 24.56 26.58
N ASP A 355 7.58 25.61 25.88
CA ASP A 355 6.68 26.70 25.50
C ASP A 355 5.63 26.26 24.47
N PHE A 356 4.41 26.79 24.61
CA PHE A 356 3.28 26.50 23.74
C PHE A 356 2.54 27.78 23.35
N TYR A 357 2.48 28.05 22.05
CA TYR A 357 1.92 29.28 21.49
C TYR A 357 0.72 29.00 20.60
N GLN A 358 -0.15 30.00 20.50
CA GLN A 358 -1.15 30.17 19.46
C GLN A 358 -0.84 31.43 18.66
N TYR A 359 -1.01 31.36 17.35
CA TYR A 359 -1.13 32.50 16.45
C TYR A 359 -2.55 32.57 15.93
N ASP A 360 -3.23 33.69 16.16
CA ASP A 360 -4.53 33.99 15.57
C ASP A 360 -4.31 34.64 14.20
N ILE A 361 -4.79 33.98 13.13
CA ILE A 361 -4.49 34.39 11.76
C ILE A 361 -5.19 35.70 11.41
N ASP A 362 -6.44 35.87 11.83
CA ASP A 362 -7.28 37.00 11.43
C ASP A 362 -6.97 38.26 12.23
N LEU A 363 -6.56 38.10 13.49
CA LEU A 363 -6.07 39.21 14.31
C LEU A 363 -4.58 39.52 14.10
N ASN A 364 -3.80 38.58 13.53
CA ASN A 364 -2.32 38.65 13.44
C ASN A 364 -1.66 38.85 14.81
N ILE A 365 -2.11 38.08 15.81
CA ILE A 365 -1.65 38.18 17.21
C ILE A 365 -1.11 36.83 17.69
N TRP A 366 0.05 36.88 18.34
CA TRP A 366 0.62 35.76 19.09
C TRP A 366 0.15 35.76 20.55
N THR A 367 -0.20 34.58 21.04
CA THR A 367 -0.56 34.33 22.45
C THR A 367 0.30 33.18 22.98
N LEU A 368 1.04 33.43 24.06
CA LEU A 368 1.69 32.38 24.85
C LEU A 368 0.64 31.69 25.72
N ILE A 369 0.27 30.46 25.39
CA ILE A 369 -0.70 29.65 26.16
C ILE A 369 -0.04 29.14 27.44
N SER A 370 1.17 28.58 27.33
CA SER A 370 1.93 28.11 28.48
C SER A 370 3.42 28.34 28.28
N TRP A 371 4.07 28.86 29.31
CA TRP A 371 5.52 29.03 29.37
C TRP A 371 6.27 27.70 29.59
N ASP A 372 5.59 26.67 30.10
CA ASP A 372 6.08 25.30 30.19
C ASP A 372 4.90 24.32 30.32
N THR A 373 4.57 23.61 29.24
CA THR A 373 3.49 22.61 29.22
C THR A 373 3.67 21.52 30.26
N SER A 374 4.91 21.18 30.66
CA SER A 374 5.13 20.14 31.66
C SER A 374 4.71 20.53 33.08
N SER A 375 4.65 21.83 33.37
CA SER A 375 4.13 22.37 34.64
C SER A 375 2.59 22.29 34.75
N VAL A 376 1.90 22.07 33.63
CA VAL A 376 0.42 22.05 33.52
C VAL A 376 -0.12 20.73 32.95
N GLY A 377 0.62 19.63 33.14
CA GLY A 377 0.18 18.27 32.76
C GLY A 377 0.41 17.88 31.29
N GLY A 378 1.00 18.76 30.49
CA GLY A 378 1.40 18.49 29.11
C GLY A 378 2.81 17.89 28.98
N PRO A 379 3.33 17.77 27.75
CA PRO A 379 4.66 17.20 27.51
C PRO A 379 5.79 18.11 28.04
N ARG A 380 6.97 17.53 28.28
CA ARG A 380 8.25 18.27 28.40
C ARG A 380 8.73 18.73 27.02
N LEU A 381 9.78 19.55 26.98
CA LEU A 381 10.32 20.07 25.73
C LEU A 381 10.79 18.94 24.82
N ILE A 382 10.16 18.87 23.63
CA ILE A 382 10.29 17.76 22.68
C ILE A 382 10.57 18.27 21.26
N PHE A 383 11.26 17.43 20.47
CA PHE A 383 11.51 17.63 19.05
C PHE A 383 11.25 16.34 18.25
N ASP A 384 11.02 16.48 16.95
CA ASP A 384 10.66 15.38 16.03
C ASP A 384 9.43 14.55 16.49
N HIS A 385 8.54 15.20 17.25
CA HIS A 385 7.21 14.72 17.61
C HIS A 385 6.22 15.01 16.47
N GLN A 386 4.96 14.58 16.64
CA GLN A 386 3.88 14.97 15.73
C GLN A 386 2.69 15.56 16.48
N MET A 387 1.92 16.39 15.77
CA MET A 387 0.70 17.04 16.25
C MET A 387 -0.42 16.87 15.21
N CYS A 388 -1.63 16.58 15.65
CA CYS A 388 -2.83 16.53 14.80
C CYS A 388 -4.04 17.13 15.53
N LEU A 389 -5.00 17.70 14.78
CA LEU A 389 -6.20 18.31 15.33
C LEU A 389 -7.46 17.49 15.01
N ASP A 390 -8.30 17.30 16.03
CA ASP A 390 -9.71 16.96 15.92
C ASP A 390 -10.55 18.24 16.06
N SER A 391 -10.81 18.91 14.93
CA SER A 391 -11.47 20.22 14.88
C SER A 391 -12.86 20.18 15.51
N LYS A 392 -13.65 19.16 15.15
CA LYS A 392 -15.01 18.91 15.65
C LYS A 392 -15.10 18.86 17.19
N HIS A 393 -14.03 18.42 17.87
CA HIS A 393 -13.96 18.34 19.33
C HIS A 393 -12.97 19.35 19.95
N SER A 394 -12.39 20.25 19.13
CA SER A 394 -11.36 21.21 19.53
C SER A 394 -10.24 20.58 20.38
N LYS A 395 -9.77 19.38 20.00
CA LYS A 395 -8.69 18.64 20.68
C LYS A 395 -7.45 18.50 19.78
N ILE A 396 -6.28 18.86 20.31
CA ILE A 396 -4.98 18.63 19.65
C ILE A 396 -4.33 17.40 20.27
N PHE A 397 -4.00 16.40 19.47
CA PHE A 397 -3.22 15.23 19.88
C PHE A 397 -1.73 15.46 19.62
N VAL A 398 -0.89 15.15 20.60
CA VAL A 398 0.57 15.26 20.53
C VAL A 398 1.19 13.91 20.88
N PHE A 399 2.03 13.37 20.01
CA PHE A 399 2.65 12.06 20.22
C PHE A 399 4.14 12.05 19.93
N GLY A 400 4.88 11.32 20.77
CA GLY A 400 6.27 10.95 20.51
C GLY A 400 7.25 12.12 20.57
N GLY A 401 8.30 12.02 19.76
CA GLY A 401 9.47 12.89 19.83
C GLY A 401 10.41 12.54 20.99
N ARG A 402 11.65 13.04 20.89
CA ARG A 402 12.66 12.93 21.94
C ARG A 402 12.51 14.08 22.91
N VAL A 403 12.58 13.77 24.21
CA VAL A 403 12.60 14.75 25.29
C VAL A 403 14.02 15.31 25.44
N LEU A 404 14.16 16.62 25.50
CA LEU A 404 15.45 17.26 25.81
C LEU A 404 15.71 17.23 27.33
N THR A 405 16.95 16.88 27.70
CA THR A 405 17.43 16.83 29.09
C THR A 405 18.59 17.80 29.30
N PRO A 406 18.84 18.25 30.55
CA PRO A 406 20.03 19.04 30.88
C PRO A 406 21.33 18.31 30.52
N SER A 407 22.34 19.07 30.15
CA SER A 407 23.67 18.53 29.85
C SER A 407 24.40 18.14 31.14
N THR A 408 24.69 16.84 31.29
CA THR A 408 25.45 16.31 32.44
C THR A 408 26.93 16.67 32.33
N THR A 409 27.42 17.54 33.22
CA THR A 409 28.82 17.90 33.35
C THR A 409 29.64 16.81 34.05
N SER A 410 29.88 15.69 33.35
CA SER A 410 30.86 14.69 33.77
C SER A 410 32.19 14.93 33.07
N ASN A 411 33.18 15.49 33.78
CA ASN A 411 34.58 15.50 33.34
C ASN A 411 35.10 14.05 33.24
N ASN A 412 35.09 13.48 32.03
CA ASN A 412 35.97 12.36 31.68
C ASN A 412 36.21 12.34 30.17
N SER A 413 37.44 12.65 29.78
CA SER A 413 37.91 12.61 28.39
C SER A 413 38.24 11.18 27.97
N SER A 414 37.24 10.42 27.50
CA SER A 414 37.49 9.18 26.73
C SER A 414 36.30 8.76 25.83
N SER A 415 36.57 8.71 24.52
CA SER A 415 35.86 7.90 23.49
C SER A 415 34.32 7.95 23.46
N GLY A 416 33.75 9.12 23.11
CA GLY A 416 32.30 9.31 22.86
C GLY A 416 31.83 9.15 21.40
N GLN A 417 32.56 8.47 20.52
CA GLN A 417 32.32 8.45 19.05
C GLN A 417 31.06 7.70 18.55
N SER A 418 29.98 7.59 19.34
CA SER A 418 28.80 6.78 18.96
C SER A 418 27.44 7.49 18.96
N GLU A 419 27.36 8.76 19.38
CA GLU A 419 26.13 9.57 19.28
C GLU A 419 26.17 10.58 18.11
N GLU A 420 27.35 11.06 17.74
CA GLU A 420 27.53 12.10 16.69
C GLU A 420 27.03 11.68 15.30
N ARG A 421 27.20 10.41 14.91
CA ARG A 421 27.06 9.96 13.51
C ARG A 421 25.66 10.09 12.87
N LEU A 422 24.60 10.31 13.64
CA LEU A 422 23.23 10.43 13.12
C LEU A 422 22.74 11.89 13.02
N ILE A 423 23.48 12.87 13.58
CA ILE A 423 23.07 14.30 13.59
C ILE A 423 24.24 15.25 13.23
N SER A 424 25.50 14.80 13.17
CA SER A 424 26.70 15.62 12.84
C SER A 424 26.66 16.39 11.53
N ASN A 425 25.67 16.19 10.66
CA ASN A 425 25.51 17.02 9.47
C ASN A 425 24.84 18.39 9.73
N ASN A 426 24.35 18.67 10.94
CA ASN A 426 23.76 19.97 11.29
C ASN A 426 24.57 20.83 12.28
N SER A 427 25.62 20.33 12.94
CA SER A 427 26.43 21.17 13.84
C SER A 427 27.83 20.59 14.04
N ASN A 428 28.80 21.11 13.27
CA ASN A 428 30.22 21.06 13.59
C ASN A 428 30.71 22.50 13.63
N ASN A 429 30.83 23.09 14.83
CA ASN A 429 31.31 24.45 15.01
C ASN A 429 32.72 24.43 15.60
N ASN A 430 33.73 24.72 14.78
CA ASN A 430 35.05 25.13 15.27
C ASN A 430 35.06 26.65 15.33
N ASN A 431 35.26 27.20 16.53
CA ASN A 431 35.18 28.63 16.80
C ASN A 431 36.28 29.43 16.11
N ASN A 432 35.92 30.67 15.72
CA ASN A 432 36.80 31.82 15.88
C ASN A 432 35.98 33.11 16.08
N ASN A 433 36.05 33.64 17.30
CA ASN A 433 35.89 35.05 17.72
C ASN A 433 34.74 35.92 17.18
N ASN A 434 33.74 36.22 18.02
CA ASN A 434 33.70 37.48 18.81
C ASN A 434 32.39 37.63 19.60
N LEU A 435 32.47 38.01 20.89
CA LEU A 435 31.31 38.46 21.67
C LEU A 435 30.98 39.92 21.34
N PRO A 436 29.70 40.29 21.19
CA PRO A 436 29.20 41.61 21.54
C PRO A 436 28.70 41.60 23.00
N SER A 437 29.27 42.46 23.84
CA SER A 437 28.77 42.71 25.19
C SER A 437 27.48 43.55 25.14
N LEU A 438 26.37 43.03 25.62
CA LEU A 438 25.17 43.83 25.88
C LEU A 438 25.30 44.56 27.22
N SER A 439 25.58 45.86 27.17
CA SER A 439 25.49 46.77 28.30
C SER A 439 24.06 47.27 28.47
N LEU A 440 23.53 47.18 29.69
CA LEU A 440 22.25 47.80 30.09
C LEU A 440 22.43 49.31 30.26
N PRO A 441 21.66 50.17 29.56
CA PRO A 441 21.55 51.57 29.91
C PRO A 441 20.52 51.78 31.03
N SER A 442 20.95 52.38 32.14
CA SER A 442 20.06 52.87 33.19
C SER A 442 19.60 54.31 32.91
N LEU A 443 18.29 54.55 32.89
CA LEU A 443 17.59 55.85 33.01
C LEU A 443 16.08 55.51 32.94
N GLY A 444 15.14 56.16 33.62
CA GLY A 444 15.16 57.23 34.61
C GLY A 444 13.71 57.41 35.11
N GLY A 445 13.49 57.88 36.33
CA GLY A 445 12.18 57.82 36.97
C GLY A 445 11.09 58.71 36.32
N GLY A 446 9.84 58.23 36.38
CA GLY A 446 8.66 58.96 35.91
C GLY A 446 7.38 58.20 36.25
N GLY A 447 6.95 58.25 37.52
CA GLY A 447 5.78 57.50 37.99
C GLY A 447 4.47 58.27 37.87
N LEU A 448 3.38 57.55 37.59
CA LEU A 448 2.02 57.92 38.00
C LEU A 448 1.30 56.68 38.54
N SER A 449 0.64 56.83 39.70
CA SER A 449 -0.09 55.75 40.36
C SER A 449 -1.51 55.60 39.81
N LEU A 450 -2.11 54.41 39.93
CA LEU A 450 -3.51 54.25 40.35
C LEU A 450 -3.74 52.89 41.03
N SER A 451 -4.73 52.86 41.93
CA SER A 451 -4.87 51.93 43.08
C SER A 451 -5.38 50.50 42.78
N PRO A 452 -5.21 49.54 43.73
CA PRO A 452 -5.75 48.18 43.65
C PRO A 452 -7.05 47.96 44.47
N PRO A 453 -7.78 46.86 44.19
CA PRO A 453 -8.57 46.13 45.20
C PRO A 453 -8.35 44.59 45.11
N LEU A 454 -8.70 43.73 46.06
CA LEU A 454 -8.97 43.80 47.51
C LEU A 454 -8.80 42.37 48.11
N ARG A 455 -8.84 42.22 49.43
CA ARG A 455 -8.48 40.99 50.18
C ARG A 455 -9.65 40.00 50.42
N LEU A 456 -9.36 38.68 50.31
CA LEU A 456 -9.75 37.58 51.22
C LEU A 456 -11.26 37.20 51.35
N PRO A 457 -11.66 35.98 51.82
CA PRO A 457 -11.04 35.21 52.92
C PRO A 457 -10.92 33.67 52.79
N SER A 458 -10.37 33.11 53.87
CA SER A 458 -9.88 31.74 54.08
C SER A 458 -10.84 30.83 54.86
N SER A 459 -10.52 29.52 54.82
CA SER A 459 -10.68 28.47 55.86
C SER A 459 -11.84 27.46 55.68
N PRO A 460 -11.79 26.27 56.32
CA PRO A 460 -10.75 25.67 57.19
C PRO A 460 -10.26 24.26 56.76
N ALA A 461 -9.36 23.67 57.58
CA ALA A 461 -8.72 22.38 57.39
C ALA A 461 -9.53 21.15 57.88
N SER A 462 -9.07 19.94 57.56
CA SER A 462 -9.35 18.72 58.34
C SER A 462 -8.10 17.85 58.55
N GLN A 463 -8.07 17.19 59.71
CA GLN A 463 -7.02 16.37 60.33
C GLN A 463 -6.62 15.14 59.46
N ALA A 464 -5.37 14.67 59.36
CA ALA A 464 -4.35 14.28 60.35
C ALA A 464 -4.54 12.86 60.97
N GLN A 465 -3.69 11.90 60.54
CA GLN A 465 -3.25 10.65 61.23
C GLN A 465 -2.06 10.09 60.41
N GLN A 466 -0.81 10.16 60.89
CA GLN A 466 -0.10 9.19 61.75
C GLN A 466 0.26 7.84 61.09
N SER A 467 1.56 7.72 60.75
CA SER A 467 2.56 6.68 61.07
C SER A 467 2.08 5.23 61.39
N PRO A 468 2.85 4.17 61.03
CA PRO A 468 4.20 4.02 61.60
C PRO A 468 5.32 3.49 60.68
N SER A 469 6.53 3.70 61.17
CA SER A 469 7.80 3.16 60.71
C SER A 469 8.02 1.70 61.13
N SER A 470 8.82 0.97 60.37
CA SER A 470 9.64 -0.12 60.90
C SER A 470 10.97 -0.20 60.13
N ALA A 471 12.07 0.13 60.80
CA ALA A 471 13.41 -0.08 60.28
C ALA A 471 13.90 -1.49 60.65
N ALA A 472 14.66 -2.12 59.75
CA ALA A 472 15.48 -3.28 60.07
C ALA A 472 16.84 -3.14 59.36
N SER A 473 17.92 -3.16 60.14
CA SER A 473 19.28 -2.95 59.69
C SER A 473 20.10 -4.25 59.78
N SER A 474 20.82 -4.60 58.71
CA SER A 474 21.92 -5.58 58.78
C SER A 474 22.95 -5.36 57.67
N ASN A 475 24.11 -4.85 58.05
CA ASN A 475 25.38 -4.85 57.29
C ASN A 475 26.27 -6.01 57.81
N PRO A 476 27.41 -6.35 57.19
CA PRO A 476 27.88 -6.08 55.83
C PRO A 476 28.34 -7.36 55.08
N GLY A 477 28.74 -7.25 53.81
CA GLY A 477 29.36 -8.36 53.07
C GLY A 477 30.12 -7.87 51.84
N ALA A 478 31.38 -7.46 52.01
CA ALA A 478 32.22 -7.00 50.91
C ALA A 478 32.78 -8.19 50.11
N ALA A 479 32.38 -8.30 48.84
CA ALA A 479 33.05 -9.13 47.84
C ALA A 479 33.36 -8.25 46.62
N SER A 480 34.63 -7.95 46.40
CA SER A 480 35.13 -7.13 45.30
C SER A 480 35.01 -7.86 43.96
N GLY A 481 33.93 -7.61 43.22
CA GLY A 481 33.78 -7.98 41.82
C GLY A 481 33.72 -6.74 40.95
N LEU A 482 34.74 -6.49 40.12
CA LEU A 482 34.80 -5.33 39.25
C LEU A 482 33.86 -5.49 38.05
N VAL A 483 32.57 -5.22 38.25
CA VAL A 483 31.60 -5.16 37.15
C VAL A 483 31.64 -3.76 36.56
N THR A 484 32.26 -3.62 35.38
CA THR A 484 32.18 -2.41 34.57
C THR A 484 30.74 -2.27 34.04
N VAL A 485 29.87 -1.67 34.84
CA VAL A 485 28.51 -1.30 34.40
C VAL A 485 28.65 -0.18 33.38
N GLY A 486 28.65 -0.55 32.10
CA GLY A 486 28.50 0.41 31.01
C GLY A 486 27.12 1.06 31.11
N VAL A 487 27.06 2.27 31.69
CA VAL A 487 25.82 3.05 31.77
C VAL A 487 25.44 3.50 30.37
N THR A 488 24.58 2.71 29.71
CA THR A 488 23.91 3.15 28.48
C THR A 488 22.84 4.17 28.85
N TYR A 489 23.09 5.44 28.55
CA TYR A 489 22.06 6.48 28.63
C TYR A 489 20.93 6.13 27.67
N GLU A 490 19.76 5.77 28.21
CA GLU A 490 18.59 5.48 27.39
C GLU A 490 17.89 6.79 27.00
N LEU A 491 17.54 6.94 25.72
CA LEU A 491 16.88 8.14 25.22
C LEU A 491 15.44 8.21 25.73
N ILE A 492 15.06 9.37 26.26
CA ILE A 492 13.72 9.60 26.81
C ILE A 492 12.79 10.09 25.69
N TYR A 493 11.62 9.46 25.57
CA TYR A 493 10.58 9.81 24.61
C TYR A 493 9.31 10.32 25.30
N SER A 494 8.49 11.09 24.57
CA SER A 494 7.19 11.58 25.08
C SER A 494 6.05 10.64 24.74
N GLY A 495 5.06 10.51 25.64
CA GLY A 495 3.85 9.71 25.42
C GLY A 495 2.86 10.31 24.42
N LEU A 496 1.61 9.85 24.49
CA LEU A 496 0.46 10.45 23.82
C LEU A 496 -0.27 11.39 24.79
N TYR A 497 -0.45 12.63 24.37
CA TYR A 497 -1.19 13.67 25.10
C TYR A 497 -2.32 14.22 24.22
N ALA A 498 -3.37 14.72 24.85
CA ALA A 498 -4.32 15.63 24.23
C ALA A 498 -4.32 16.99 24.94
N TYR A 499 -4.56 18.05 24.17
CA TYR A 499 -4.85 19.38 24.66
C TYR A 499 -6.25 19.78 24.20
N HIS A 500 -7.12 20.12 25.14
CA HIS A 500 -8.48 20.59 24.84
C HIS A 500 -8.47 22.13 24.79
N ILE A 501 -8.65 22.68 23.59
CA ILE A 501 -8.50 24.12 23.32
C ILE A 501 -9.45 24.98 24.20
N PRO A 502 -10.76 24.69 24.31
CA PRO A 502 -11.71 25.57 25.02
C PRO A 502 -11.48 25.67 26.53
N THR A 503 -10.90 24.64 27.16
CA THR A 503 -10.57 24.66 28.61
C THR A 503 -9.09 24.90 28.88
N SER A 504 -8.27 25.02 27.81
CA SER A 504 -6.81 25.18 27.88
C SER A 504 -6.10 24.17 28.78
N SER A 505 -6.56 22.91 28.75
CA SER A 505 -6.09 21.85 29.65
C SER A 505 -5.44 20.68 28.91
N TRP A 506 -4.34 20.17 29.46
CA TRP A 506 -3.67 18.97 28.98
C TRP A 506 -4.17 17.70 29.67
N GLU A 507 -4.15 16.60 28.93
CA GLU A 507 -4.49 15.25 29.35
C GLU A 507 -3.40 14.30 28.84
N GLN A 508 -2.76 13.52 29.71
CA GLN A 508 -1.85 12.45 29.29
C GLN A 508 -2.65 11.17 29.07
N ILE A 509 -2.91 10.82 27.80
CA ILE A 509 -3.70 9.65 27.42
C ILE A 509 -2.91 8.36 27.61
N THR A 510 -1.62 8.35 27.24
CA THR A 510 -0.76 7.17 27.41
C THR A 510 0.68 7.59 27.65
N PRO A 511 1.35 7.10 28.71
CA PRO A 511 2.79 7.32 28.91
C PRO A 511 3.61 6.53 27.88
N ASP A 512 4.89 6.87 27.74
CA ASP A 512 5.80 6.08 26.92
C ASP A 512 5.94 4.65 27.48
N SER A 513 5.55 3.67 26.66
CA SER A 513 5.45 2.28 27.07
C SER A 513 6.79 1.55 26.96
N ASN A 514 7.67 1.78 27.93
CA ASN A 514 8.93 1.04 28.08
C ASN A 514 8.74 -0.39 28.65
N CYS A 515 7.50 -0.79 28.97
CA CYS A 515 7.20 -2.07 29.61
C CYS A 515 7.18 -3.25 28.62
N THR A 516 8.23 -4.08 28.67
CA THR A 516 8.27 -5.43 28.06
C THR A 516 7.38 -6.46 28.77
N HIS A 517 6.70 -6.08 29.86
CA HIS A 517 6.01 -7.00 30.78
C HIS A 517 4.50 -7.15 30.58
N ASN A 518 3.82 -6.26 29.84
CA ASN A 518 2.39 -6.38 29.56
C ASN A 518 2.11 -6.78 28.11
N ARG A 519 1.21 -7.76 27.94
CA ARG A 519 0.99 -8.48 26.67
C ARG A 519 0.13 -7.74 25.64
N GLN A 520 -0.37 -6.54 25.94
CA GLN A 520 -1.18 -5.78 25.00
C GLN A 520 -0.33 -5.00 23.99
N PRO A 521 -0.83 -4.74 22.77
CA PRO A 521 -0.15 -3.87 21.80
C PRO A 521 -0.08 -2.45 22.35
N ALA A 522 1.09 -2.06 22.88
CA ALA A 522 1.29 -0.76 23.49
C ALA A 522 1.84 0.27 22.48
N LEU A 523 1.37 1.51 22.59
CA LEU A 523 1.78 2.61 21.72
C LEU A 523 3.22 3.07 22.05
N LYS A 524 4.22 2.46 21.40
CA LYS A 524 5.64 2.80 21.60
C LYS A 524 5.98 4.18 21.07
N SER A 525 6.46 5.08 21.93
CA SER A 525 6.91 6.41 21.51
C SER A 525 8.17 6.36 20.66
N ARG A 526 8.37 7.41 19.85
CA ARG A 526 9.32 7.42 18.73
C ARG A 526 9.49 8.84 18.17
N ALA A 527 10.61 9.12 17.52
CA ALA A 527 10.86 10.39 16.83
C ALA A 527 10.87 10.22 15.31
N GLY A 528 10.58 11.28 14.54
CA GLY A 528 10.65 11.28 13.07
C GLY A 528 9.57 10.45 12.36
N HIS A 529 8.63 9.89 13.12
CA HIS A 529 7.46 9.17 12.63
C HIS A 529 6.46 10.11 11.93
N SER A 530 5.51 9.54 11.20
CA SER A 530 4.32 10.26 10.73
C SER A 530 3.13 9.94 11.62
N MET A 531 2.29 10.94 11.91
CA MET A 531 0.99 10.79 12.55
C MET A 531 -0.03 11.61 11.75
N LEU A 532 -1.22 11.05 11.54
CA LEU A 532 -2.32 11.66 10.80
C LEU A 532 -3.64 11.37 11.54
N PHE A 533 -4.57 12.32 11.59
CA PHE A 533 -5.89 12.11 12.18
C PHE A 533 -6.96 11.97 11.09
N HIS A 534 -7.82 10.96 11.22
CA HIS A 534 -8.98 10.77 10.36
C HIS A 534 -10.25 11.26 11.08
N PRO A 535 -10.93 12.33 10.62
CA PRO A 535 -12.05 12.93 11.36
C PRO A 535 -13.27 12.03 11.47
N GLU A 536 -13.66 11.32 10.40
CA GLU A 536 -14.86 10.45 10.43
C GLU A 536 -14.61 9.12 11.16
N LEU A 537 -13.46 8.46 10.95
CA LEU A 537 -13.11 7.21 11.65
C LEU A 537 -12.60 7.41 13.08
N ARG A 538 -12.33 8.65 13.48
CA ARG A 538 -11.78 9.04 14.81
C ARG A 538 -10.53 8.24 15.19
N LYS A 539 -9.65 8.02 14.21
CA LYS A 539 -8.40 7.26 14.35
C LYS A 539 -7.18 8.13 14.09
N LEU A 540 -6.18 8.01 14.95
CA LEU A 540 -4.80 8.41 14.67
C LEU A 540 -4.09 7.29 13.92
N TYR A 541 -3.58 7.58 12.73
CA TYR A 541 -2.75 6.69 11.92
C TYR A 541 -1.28 7.06 12.15
N ILE A 542 -0.51 6.14 12.71
CA ILE A 542 0.90 6.35 13.09
C ILE A 542 1.77 5.34 12.34
N PHE A 543 2.87 5.78 11.74
CA PHE A 543 3.80 4.86 11.10
C PHE A 543 5.26 5.31 11.09
N ALA A 544 6.13 4.29 11.03
CA ALA A 544 7.58 4.41 10.97
C ALA A 544 8.19 5.26 12.09
N GLY A 545 9.31 5.93 11.82
CA GLY A 545 10.10 6.71 12.77
C GLY A 545 11.26 5.91 13.37
N GLN A 546 11.85 6.44 14.44
CA GLN A 546 13.01 5.85 15.12
C GLN A 546 12.82 5.84 16.64
N ARG A 547 13.13 4.70 17.26
CA ARG A 547 13.30 4.56 18.72
C ARG A 547 14.70 4.04 19.00
N ASN A 548 15.45 4.72 19.87
CA ASN A 548 16.87 4.45 20.10
C ASN A 548 17.64 4.42 18.76
N LYS A 549 18.34 3.31 18.46
CA LYS A 549 19.07 3.09 17.19
C LYS A 549 18.23 2.30 16.15
N GLU A 550 16.99 1.93 16.48
CA GLU A 550 16.11 1.11 15.64
C GLU A 550 15.18 2.00 14.80
N TYR A 551 15.14 1.75 13.49
CA TYR A 551 14.14 2.32 12.60
C TYR A 551 12.91 1.43 12.55
N LEU A 552 11.79 2.01 12.97
CA LEU A 552 10.50 1.36 12.99
C LEU A 552 9.88 1.40 11.58
N ASN A 553 9.09 0.38 11.27
CA ASN A 553 8.36 0.23 10.00
C ASN A 553 6.87 -0.06 10.20
N ASP A 554 6.45 -0.25 11.45
CA ASP A 554 5.07 -0.50 11.83
C ASP A 554 4.15 0.61 11.31
N PHE A 555 2.95 0.19 10.93
CA PHE A 555 1.84 1.06 10.57
C PHE A 555 0.66 0.64 11.41
N ILE A 556 0.25 1.52 12.31
CA ILE A 556 -0.78 1.26 13.32
C ILE A 556 -1.87 2.33 13.23
N SER A 557 -3.09 1.97 13.61
CA SER A 557 -4.10 2.96 14.00
C SER A 557 -4.43 2.87 15.48
N TYR A 558 -4.80 4.01 16.05
CA TYR A 558 -5.24 4.18 17.42
C TYR A 558 -6.58 4.91 17.41
N ASN A 559 -7.64 4.29 17.94
CA ASN A 559 -8.95 4.92 18.07
C ASN A 559 -8.95 5.87 19.28
N VAL A 560 -9.30 7.15 19.06
CA VAL A 560 -9.19 8.16 20.13
C VAL A 560 -10.34 8.11 21.15
N ASP A 561 -11.42 7.39 20.85
CA ASP A 561 -12.57 7.23 21.76
C ASP A 561 -12.56 5.89 22.51
N THR A 562 -12.14 4.80 21.84
CA THR A 562 -12.12 3.45 22.45
C THR A 562 -10.74 3.04 22.98
N HIS A 563 -9.68 3.79 22.65
CA HIS A 563 -8.28 3.48 22.95
C HIS A 563 -7.73 2.21 22.28
N ASP A 564 -8.47 1.61 21.34
CA ASP A 564 -8.04 0.40 20.61
C ASP A 564 -6.84 0.67 19.69
N ILE A 565 -5.88 -0.26 19.67
CA ILE A 565 -4.71 -0.23 18.80
C ILE A 565 -4.77 -1.39 17.79
N GLU A 566 -4.69 -1.04 16.51
CA GLU A 566 -4.75 -1.96 15.37
C GLU A 566 -3.43 -1.92 14.61
N ASN A 567 -2.74 -3.05 14.43
CA ASN A 567 -1.54 -3.11 13.59
C ASN A 567 -1.93 -3.35 12.12
N ILE A 568 -2.07 -2.27 11.37
CA ILE A 568 -2.45 -2.29 9.97
C ILE A 568 -1.41 -3.04 9.13
N GLN A 569 -0.10 -2.88 9.38
CA GLN A 569 0.95 -3.40 8.50
C GLN A 569 0.81 -4.90 8.19
N GLU A 570 0.46 -5.71 9.20
CA GLU A 570 0.29 -7.16 9.04
C GLU A 570 -0.88 -7.50 8.10
N SER A 571 -1.91 -6.64 8.07
CA SER A 571 -3.14 -6.81 7.29
C SER A 571 -3.04 -6.35 5.82
N VAL A 572 -2.01 -5.58 5.46
CA VAL A 572 -1.96 -4.88 4.16
C VAL A 572 -1.64 -5.81 2.99
N LYS A 573 -2.39 -5.67 1.90
CA LYS A 573 -2.08 -6.28 0.61
C LYS A 573 -1.16 -5.37 -0.20
N VAL A 574 -0.09 -5.93 -0.75
CA VAL A 574 0.75 -5.26 -1.75
C VAL A 574 0.15 -5.49 -3.14
N LYS A 575 0.09 -4.45 -3.98
CA LYS A 575 -0.23 -4.62 -5.40
C LYS A 575 0.98 -5.25 -6.13
N GLY A 576 0.88 -6.53 -6.51
CA GLY A 576 1.82 -7.17 -7.44
C GLY A 576 2.70 -8.30 -6.91
N ASP A 577 2.81 -8.51 -5.59
CA ASP A 577 3.66 -9.58 -5.04
C ASP A 577 2.84 -10.80 -4.60
N SER A 578 3.01 -11.92 -5.31
CA SER A 578 2.50 -13.25 -4.91
C SER A 578 3.54 -14.06 -4.13
N SER A 579 4.76 -13.53 -3.99
CA SER A 579 5.79 -14.06 -3.11
C SER A 579 5.74 -13.31 -1.76
N GLY A 580 6.08 -13.99 -0.66
CA GLY A 580 5.99 -13.42 0.69
C GLY A 580 7.11 -12.44 1.04
N SER A 581 7.50 -11.56 0.10
CA SER A 581 8.61 -10.61 0.28
C SER A 581 8.11 -9.26 0.81
N ASN A 582 8.92 -8.59 1.65
CA ASN A 582 8.59 -7.25 2.15
C ASN A 582 8.91 -6.13 1.11
N GLN A 583 9.12 -6.44 -0.17
CA GLN A 583 9.52 -5.45 -1.19
C GLN A 583 8.40 -4.45 -1.56
N GLY A 584 7.15 -4.72 -1.15
CA GLY A 584 5.98 -3.93 -1.50
C GLY A 584 5.54 -2.85 -0.51
N LEU A 585 6.33 -2.52 0.51
CA LEU A 585 5.98 -1.54 1.54
C LEU A 585 6.94 -0.33 1.53
N PRO A 586 6.48 0.87 1.96
CA PRO A 586 7.37 2.02 2.08
C PRO A 586 8.56 1.75 3.03
N ALA A 587 9.78 1.89 2.52
CA ALA A 587 11.03 1.50 3.19
C ALA A 587 11.36 2.33 4.46
N SER A 588 11.97 1.69 5.47
CA SER A 588 12.32 2.30 6.78
C SER A 588 13.04 3.63 6.63
N GLY A 589 12.68 4.64 7.42
CA GLY A 589 13.29 5.95 7.30
C GLY A 589 13.07 6.85 8.50
N PHE A 590 14.06 7.72 8.77
CA PHE A 590 14.02 8.71 9.84
C PHE A 590 13.06 9.87 9.55
N THR A 591 12.83 10.16 8.27
CA THR A 591 12.14 11.37 7.80
C THR A 591 11.15 11.02 6.70
N ARG A 592 9.95 10.62 7.12
CA ARG A 592 8.79 10.57 6.23
C ARG A 592 7.95 11.83 6.44
N ARG A 593 7.36 12.32 5.37
CA ARG A 593 6.24 13.28 5.43
C ARG A 593 5.01 12.63 4.85
N ALA A 594 3.88 12.90 5.46
CA ALA A 594 2.64 12.22 5.17
C ALA A 594 1.48 13.20 5.24
N THR A 595 0.45 12.92 4.46
CA THR A 595 -0.79 13.68 4.34
C THR A 595 -1.94 12.70 4.16
N ILE A 596 -3.17 13.15 4.38
CA ILE A 596 -4.38 12.32 4.34
C ILE A 596 -5.47 13.04 3.55
N ASP A 597 -6.17 12.30 2.70
CA ASP A 597 -7.49 12.70 2.18
C ASP A 597 -8.56 11.82 2.86
N PRO A 598 -9.32 12.35 3.84
CA PRO A 598 -10.35 11.60 4.54
C PRO A 598 -11.67 11.46 3.74
N VAL A 599 -11.78 12.09 2.56
CA VAL A 599 -12.90 11.89 1.63
C VAL A 599 -12.61 10.71 0.70
N LEU A 600 -11.37 10.63 0.19
CA LEU A 600 -10.91 9.50 -0.62
C LEU A 600 -10.55 8.26 0.21
N ASN A 601 -10.37 8.42 1.54
CA ASN A 601 -9.79 7.42 2.45
C ASN A 601 -8.39 6.98 1.98
N GLU A 602 -7.54 7.96 1.65
CA GLU A 602 -6.18 7.75 1.16
C GLU A 602 -5.15 8.42 2.09
N ILE A 603 -4.05 7.72 2.37
CA ILE A 603 -2.85 8.30 3.01
C ILE A 603 -1.74 8.37 1.97
N TYR A 604 -1.11 9.54 1.88
CA TYR A 604 0.00 9.81 0.98
C TYR A 604 1.30 9.91 1.78
N VAL A 605 2.39 9.35 1.25
CA VAL A 605 3.69 9.32 1.94
C VAL A 605 4.82 9.63 0.98
N LEU A 606 5.59 10.68 1.27
CA LEU A 606 6.86 10.98 0.62
C LEU A 606 8.01 10.52 1.54
N SER A 607 8.87 9.63 1.03
CA SER A 607 10.14 9.30 1.69
C SER A 607 11.17 10.39 1.45
N GLY A 608 11.95 10.72 2.49
CA GLY A 608 13.15 11.55 2.38
C GLY A 608 14.43 10.74 2.59
N LEU A 609 14.74 10.41 3.84
CA LEU A 609 15.84 9.51 4.21
C LEU A 609 15.33 8.07 4.36
N SER A 610 15.90 7.14 3.58
CA SER A 610 15.61 5.71 3.59
C SER A 610 16.81 4.91 4.13
N LYS A 611 16.52 3.79 4.78
CA LYS A 611 17.48 2.77 5.18
C LYS A 611 16.95 1.38 4.83
N GLU A 612 17.50 0.83 3.77
CA GLU A 612 17.24 -0.54 3.32
C GLU A 612 17.98 -1.51 4.25
N LYS A 613 17.33 -2.60 4.68
CA LYS A 613 17.88 -3.54 5.68
C LYS A 613 19.21 -4.19 5.26
N GLU A 614 19.48 -4.26 3.97
CA GLU A 614 20.68 -4.90 3.40
C GLU A 614 21.85 -3.92 3.23
N LYS A 615 21.59 -2.60 3.19
CA LYS A 615 22.62 -1.57 3.04
C LYS A 615 22.97 -0.97 4.40
N ARG A 616 24.27 -0.89 4.70
CA ARG A 616 24.76 -0.27 5.94
C ARG A 616 24.63 1.27 5.93
N GLU A 617 24.59 1.85 4.74
CA GLU A 617 24.55 3.30 4.50
C GLU A 617 23.10 3.79 4.35
N GLU A 618 22.85 5.00 4.82
CA GLU A 618 21.54 5.66 4.73
C GLU A 618 21.46 6.43 3.42
N THR A 619 20.40 6.23 2.65
CA THR A 619 20.25 6.82 1.30
C THR A 619 19.10 7.82 1.30
N VAL A 620 19.36 9.02 0.81
CA VAL A 620 18.29 10.00 0.54
C VAL A 620 17.66 9.63 -0.79
N GLN A 621 16.37 9.31 -0.79
CA GLN A 621 15.61 8.85 -1.97
C GLN A 621 14.17 9.36 -1.90
N ASN A 622 13.69 9.94 -3.00
CA ASN A 622 12.28 10.27 -3.14
C ASN A 622 11.51 9.05 -3.68
N SER A 623 10.55 8.59 -2.89
CA SER A 623 9.50 7.68 -3.31
C SER A 623 8.17 8.17 -2.75
N PHE A 624 7.13 8.11 -3.57
CA PHE A 624 5.79 8.54 -3.21
C PHE A 624 4.86 7.34 -3.21
N TRP A 625 4.15 7.15 -2.11
CA TRP A 625 3.30 5.99 -1.85
C TRP A 625 1.89 6.44 -1.51
N VAL A 626 0.91 5.66 -1.94
CA VAL A 626 -0.51 5.85 -1.63
C VAL A 626 -1.01 4.60 -0.92
N TYR A 627 -1.64 4.78 0.24
CA TYR A 627 -2.38 3.73 0.93
C TYR A 627 -3.87 3.97 0.81
N GLN A 628 -4.58 3.03 0.17
CA GLN A 628 -6.03 3.07 0.01
C GLN A 628 -6.67 2.26 1.15
N MET A 629 -7.29 2.94 2.12
CA MET A 629 -7.85 2.28 3.30
C MET A 629 -8.99 1.33 2.93
N SER A 630 -9.82 1.71 1.96
CA SER A 630 -10.97 0.92 1.48
C SER A 630 -10.60 -0.44 0.88
N ARG A 631 -9.35 -0.61 0.44
CA ARG A 631 -8.80 -1.87 -0.10
C ARG A 631 -7.76 -2.51 0.81
N ASN A 632 -7.35 -1.79 1.86
CA ASN A 632 -6.20 -2.11 2.71
C ASN A 632 -4.97 -2.46 1.84
N GLN A 633 -4.55 -1.50 1.01
CA GLN A 633 -3.52 -1.71 -0.01
C GLN A 633 -2.57 -0.52 -0.17
N TRP A 634 -1.26 -0.80 -0.25
CA TRP A 634 -0.24 0.16 -0.68
C TRP A 634 0.02 0.05 -2.19
N SER A 635 0.20 1.21 -2.83
CA SER A 635 0.77 1.37 -4.17
C SER A 635 1.95 2.36 -4.13
N CYS A 636 3.08 1.98 -4.71
CA CYS A 636 4.18 2.90 -5.01
C CYS A 636 3.87 3.61 -6.33
N VAL A 637 3.62 4.92 -6.29
CA VAL A 637 3.26 5.71 -7.49
C VAL A 637 4.46 6.45 -8.09
N TYR A 638 5.53 6.60 -7.31
CA TYR A 638 6.79 7.21 -7.74
C TYR A 638 7.95 6.59 -6.96
N LYS A 639 9.05 6.27 -7.63
CA LYS A 639 10.34 5.97 -7.00
C LYS A 639 11.45 6.43 -7.92
N ASN A 640 12.42 7.18 -7.40
CA ASN A 640 13.62 7.54 -8.15
C ASN A 640 14.88 7.10 -7.38
N GLU A 641 15.70 6.28 -8.04
CA GLU A 641 16.92 5.69 -7.48
C GLU A 641 18.21 6.35 -8.00
N ASN A 642 18.09 7.36 -8.88
CA ASN A 642 19.24 8.05 -9.46
C ASN A 642 19.99 8.86 -8.38
N SER A 643 21.31 8.67 -8.28
CA SER A 643 22.18 9.39 -7.34
C SER A 643 23.15 10.38 -8.01
N GLY A 644 23.32 10.31 -9.33
CA GLY A 644 24.31 11.10 -10.06
C GLY A 644 23.94 12.58 -10.24
N GLU A 645 24.90 13.49 -10.02
CA GLU A 645 24.65 14.94 -10.13
C GLU A 645 24.25 15.39 -11.55
N ASN A 646 24.77 14.76 -12.60
CA ASN A 646 24.37 15.04 -13.98
C ASN A 646 22.87 14.80 -14.22
N TYR A 647 22.30 13.75 -13.61
CA TYR A 647 20.86 13.46 -13.69
C TYR A 647 20.05 14.56 -13.01
N TRP A 648 20.40 14.89 -11.76
CA TRP A 648 19.69 15.91 -10.97
C TRP A 648 19.84 17.33 -11.53
N THR A 649 20.94 17.61 -12.24
CA THR A 649 21.12 18.86 -12.98
C THR A 649 20.12 18.94 -14.14
N LYS A 650 19.96 17.86 -14.92
CA LYS A 650 18.98 17.77 -16.01
C LYS A 650 17.52 17.78 -15.52
N MET A 651 17.22 17.12 -14.41
CA MET A 651 15.86 17.02 -13.86
C MET A 651 15.45 18.20 -12.95
N SER A 652 16.33 19.19 -12.75
CA SER A 652 16.12 20.31 -11.81
C SER A 652 14.88 21.20 -12.05
N THR A 653 14.24 21.07 -13.20
CA THR A 653 12.97 21.73 -13.57
C THR A 653 11.79 20.77 -13.69
N VAL A 654 12.04 19.45 -13.67
CA VAL A 654 11.05 18.39 -13.91
C VAL A 654 10.55 17.80 -12.60
N GLU A 655 11.45 17.55 -11.64
CA GLU A 655 11.12 16.90 -10.38
C GLU A 655 12.04 17.34 -9.23
N PRO A 656 11.58 17.32 -7.97
CA PRO A 656 12.41 17.66 -6.82
C PRO A 656 13.47 16.59 -6.59
N CYS A 657 14.71 17.01 -6.37
CA CYS A 657 15.78 16.11 -5.96
C CYS A 657 15.52 15.45 -4.58
N PRO A 658 16.16 14.30 -4.27
CA PRO A 658 16.01 13.59 -3.01
C PRO A 658 16.34 14.46 -1.80
N ARG A 659 15.48 14.45 -0.76
CA ARG A 659 15.64 15.36 0.38
C ARG A 659 14.98 14.90 1.68
N PHE A 660 15.61 15.20 2.81
CA PHE A 660 15.02 15.04 4.14
C PHE A 660 14.82 16.38 4.85
N ALA A 661 14.17 16.39 6.03
CA ALA A 661 13.85 17.59 6.80
C ALA A 661 13.10 18.70 6.02
N HIS A 662 12.45 18.30 4.92
CA HIS A 662 11.51 19.10 4.15
C HIS A 662 10.13 19.11 4.84
N GLN A 663 9.20 19.89 4.31
CA GLN A 663 7.79 19.81 4.69
C GLN A 663 6.90 19.62 3.47
N LEU A 664 5.85 18.80 3.65
CA LEU A 664 4.83 18.50 2.67
C LEU A 664 3.47 18.87 3.28
N VAL A 665 2.64 19.60 2.56
CA VAL A 665 1.23 19.89 2.92
C VAL A 665 0.31 19.49 1.76
N TYR A 666 -0.97 19.29 2.06
CA TYR A 666 -1.96 18.82 1.08
C TYR A 666 -3.16 19.75 1.01
N ASP A 667 -3.48 20.16 -0.20
CA ASP A 667 -4.69 20.90 -0.55
C ASP A 667 -5.81 19.88 -0.84
N SER A 668 -6.69 19.68 0.13
CA SER A 668 -7.84 18.78 0.00
C SER A 668 -8.91 19.28 -0.97
N VAL A 669 -8.88 20.55 -1.39
CA VAL A 669 -9.82 21.14 -2.35
C VAL A 669 -9.36 20.85 -3.76
N ASN A 670 -8.10 21.21 -4.09
CA ASN A 670 -7.54 21.02 -5.43
C ASN A 670 -6.89 19.64 -5.64
N LYS A 671 -6.74 18.83 -4.58
CA LYS A 671 -6.06 17.52 -4.57
C LYS A 671 -4.56 17.59 -4.91
N VAL A 672 -3.92 18.70 -4.54
CA VAL A 672 -2.51 19.01 -4.84
C VAL A 672 -1.66 18.96 -3.56
N HIS A 673 -0.47 18.39 -3.65
CA HIS A 673 0.53 18.47 -2.58
C HIS A 673 1.52 19.61 -2.83
N TYR A 674 1.98 20.29 -1.78
CA TYR A 674 3.01 21.33 -1.84
C TYR A 674 4.22 20.96 -0.98
N LEU A 675 5.42 21.01 -1.57
CA LEU A 675 6.70 20.62 -0.99
C LEU A 675 7.66 21.80 -0.97
N PHE A 676 8.27 22.09 0.19
CA PHE A 676 9.28 23.16 0.32
C PHE A 676 10.56 22.69 1.00
N GLY A 677 11.69 23.22 0.51
CA GLY A 677 13.00 23.20 1.18
C GLY A 677 13.54 21.81 1.52
N GLY A 678 14.27 21.72 2.63
CA GLY A 678 14.91 20.48 3.14
C GLY A 678 16.42 20.43 2.93
N ASN A 679 17.01 19.26 3.21
CA ASN A 679 18.43 18.93 3.04
C ASN A 679 18.58 17.81 1.99
N PRO A 680 19.40 17.98 0.92
CA PRO A 680 19.57 16.98 -0.14
C PRO A 680 20.49 15.80 0.22
N GLY A 681 21.08 15.76 1.42
CA GLY A 681 21.93 14.65 1.86
C GLY A 681 23.35 14.64 1.27
N LYS A 682 23.82 15.75 0.69
CA LYS A 682 25.18 15.83 0.16
C LYS A 682 26.22 15.77 1.28
N ALA A 683 26.94 14.65 1.38
CA ALA A 683 27.96 14.43 2.42
C ALA A 683 29.09 15.48 2.42
N CYS A 684 29.42 16.03 1.25
CA CYS A 684 30.39 17.13 1.09
C CYS A 684 29.87 18.51 1.53
N SER A 685 28.55 18.68 1.68
CA SER A 685 27.90 19.94 2.04
C SER A 685 26.78 19.69 3.05
N PRO A 686 27.10 19.19 4.25
CA PRO A 686 26.11 18.65 5.19
C PRO A 686 25.09 19.69 5.70
N ARG A 687 25.57 20.93 5.85
CA ARG A 687 24.77 22.11 6.25
C ARG A 687 23.85 22.64 5.14
N LEU A 688 24.00 22.19 3.89
CA LEU A 688 23.24 22.70 2.75
C LEU A 688 21.72 22.60 2.97
N ARG A 689 21.01 23.65 2.58
CA ARG A 689 19.55 23.70 2.55
C ARG A 689 19.03 24.13 1.20
N LEU A 690 17.79 23.76 0.96
CA LEU A 690 17.05 24.09 -0.25
C LEU A 690 15.96 25.13 0.08
N ASP A 691 15.58 25.88 -0.94
CA ASP A 691 14.61 26.99 -0.94
C ASP A 691 13.62 26.89 -2.11
N ASP A 692 13.61 25.75 -2.80
CA ASP A 692 12.74 25.46 -3.93
C ASP A 692 11.34 25.01 -3.46
N PHE A 693 10.34 25.43 -4.24
CA PHE A 693 8.94 25.16 -3.97
C PHE A 693 8.34 24.37 -5.14
N TRP A 694 7.69 23.25 -4.82
CA TRP A 694 7.15 22.30 -5.78
C TRP A 694 5.70 21.99 -5.44
N CYS A 695 4.90 21.69 -6.47
CA CYS A 695 3.63 21.03 -6.28
C CYS A 695 3.59 19.68 -7.01
N LEU A 696 2.75 18.79 -6.50
CA LEU A 696 2.52 17.45 -7.04
C LEU A 696 1.01 17.22 -7.15
N SER A 697 0.57 16.96 -8.39
CA SER A 697 -0.75 16.38 -8.67
C SER A 697 -0.61 14.88 -8.89
N LEU A 698 -1.55 14.09 -8.36
CA LEU A 698 -1.64 12.66 -8.64
C LEU A 698 -2.69 12.43 -9.73
N CYS A 699 -2.23 12.10 -10.93
CA CYS A 699 -3.06 12.03 -12.13
C CYS A 699 -3.32 10.57 -12.52
N ARG A 700 -4.58 10.20 -12.76
CA ARG A 700 -4.92 8.97 -13.49
C ARG A 700 -4.92 9.24 -15.00
N PRO A 701 -4.84 8.20 -15.86
CA PRO A 701 -4.93 8.39 -17.31
C PRO A 701 -6.20 9.14 -17.71
N THR A 702 -6.07 10.10 -18.62
CA THR A 702 -7.23 10.86 -19.13
C THR A 702 -8.10 9.99 -20.03
N ARG A 703 -9.33 10.45 -20.29
CA ARG A 703 -10.21 9.79 -21.28
C ARG A 703 -9.51 9.66 -22.64
N ASP A 704 -8.83 10.70 -23.10
CA ASP A 704 -8.13 10.68 -24.39
C ASP A 704 -6.93 9.72 -24.42
N GLN A 705 -6.19 9.61 -23.32
CA GLN A 705 -5.09 8.63 -23.20
C GLN A 705 -5.60 7.19 -23.25
N VAL A 706 -6.69 6.88 -22.54
CA VAL A 706 -7.34 5.55 -22.61
C VAL A 706 -7.92 5.29 -24.00
N LEU A 707 -8.51 6.30 -24.64
CA LEU A 707 -9.03 6.17 -26.00
C LEU A 707 -7.91 5.91 -27.03
N ALA A 708 -6.77 6.60 -26.90
CA ALA A 708 -5.59 6.36 -27.73
C ALA A 708 -5.06 4.93 -27.56
N GLN A 709 -4.98 4.44 -26.32
CA GLN A 709 -4.58 3.06 -26.03
C GLN A 709 -5.55 2.02 -26.63
N VAL A 710 -6.86 2.26 -26.52
CA VAL A 710 -7.90 1.42 -27.13
C VAL A 710 -7.79 1.43 -28.66
N ARG A 711 -7.65 2.59 -29.30
CA ARG A 711 -7.44 2.69 -30.75
C ARG A 711 -6.18 1.94 -31.16
N LEU A 712 -5.07 2.10 -30.43
CA LEU A 712 -3.81 1.40 -30.71
C LEU A 712 -3.98 -0.13 -30.68
N LEU A 713 -4.74 -0.69 -29.73
CA LEU A 713 -5.08 -2.13 -29.70
C LEU A 713 -5.89 -2.56 -30.93
N VAL A 714 -6.94 -1.80 -31.28
CA VAL A 714 -7.81 -2.09 -32.43
C VAL A 714 -7.03 -2.02 -33.75
N ARG A 715 -6.21 -0.98 -33.95
CA ARG A 715 -5.37 -0.82 -35.15
C ARG A 715 -4.26 -1.88 -35.23
N LYS A 716 -3.64 -2.27 -34.11
CA LYS A 716 -2.66 -3.37 -34.07
C LYS A 716 -3.27 -4.69 -34.53
N ALA A 717 -4.46 -5.03 -34.05
CA ALA A 717 -5.17 -6.23 -34.48
C ALA A 717 -5.55 -6.19 -35.97
N LYS A 718 -6.08 -5.05 -36.46
CA LYS A 718 -6.37 -4.84 -37.89
C LYS A 718 -5.13 -5.04 -38.76
N PHE A 719 -3.99 -4.46 -38.37
CA PHE A 719 -2.70 -4.65 -39.05
C PHE A 719 -2.25 -6.12 -39.06
N GLN A 720 -2.37 -6.83 -37.93
CA GLN A 720 -2.02 -8.26 -37.85
C GLN A 720 -2.93 -9.13 -38.74
N GLU A 721 -4.21 -8.78 -38.93
CA GLU A 721 -5.10 -9.46 -39.88
C GLU A 721 -4.79 -9.10 -41.33
N LEU A 722 -4.49 -7.83 -41.62
CA LEU A 722 -4.03 -7.38 -42.94
C LEU A 722 -2.71 -8.05 -43.36
N SER A 723 -1.76 -8.23 -42.45
CA SER A 723 -0.47 -8.88 -42.74
C SER A 723 -0.60 -10.34 -43.21
N LEU A 724 -1.71 -11.01 -42.84
CA LEU A 724 -2.06 -12.37 -43.29
C LEU A 724 -2.82 -12.42 -44.61
N SER A 725 -3.43 -11.31 -45.06
CA SER A 725 -4.29 -11.25 -46.25
C SER A 725 -3.64 -10.47 -47.39
N ASN A 726 -3.16 -9.25 -47.12
CA ASN A 726 -2.49 -8.38 -48.08
C ASN A 726 -1.36 -7.60 -47.39
N ARG A 727 -0.12 -8.07 -47.56
CA ARG A 727 1.09 -7.46 -46.99
C ARG A 727 1.35 -6.03 -47.46
N LEU A 728 0.94 -5.66 -48.69
CA LEU A 728 1.18 -4.31 -49.21
C LEU A 728 0.24 -3.30 -48.52
N SER A 729 -1.05 -3.61 -48.42
CA SER A 729 -2.01 -2.81 -47.66
C SER A 729 -1.69 -2.79 -46.16
N ALA A 730 -1.13 -3.87 -45.61
CA ALA A 730 -0.64 -3.88 -44.23
C ALA A 730 0.54 -2.93 -44.01
N LEU A 731 1.47 -2.83 -44.97
CA LEU A 731 2.59 -1.89 -44.91
C LEU A 731 2.11 -0.43 -44.99
N GLU A 732 1.21 -0.11 -45.93
CA GLU A 732 0.60 1.22 -46.05
C GLU A 732 -0.16 1.62 -44.77
N TYR A 733 -0.92 0.68 -44.19
CA TYR A 733 -1.65 0.89 -42.94
C TYR A 733 -0.71 1.08 -41.73
N LEU A 734 0.43 0.38 -41.70
CA LEU A 734 1.46 0.57 -40.68
C LEU A 734 2.10 1.97 -40.76
N GLN A 735 2.45 2.40 -41.98
CA GLN A 735 3.09 3.68 -42.26
C GLN A 735 2.17 4.89 -42.01
N THR A 736 0.85 4.71 -42.12
CA THR A 736 -0.15 5.76 -41.94
C THR A 736 -0.87 5.63 -40.59
N SER A 737 -1.86 4.76 -40.51
CA SER A 737 -2.86 4.70 -39.44
C SER A 737 -2.32 4.23 -38.09
N LEU A 738 -1.26 3.42 -38.07
CA LEU A 738 -0.57 3.03 -36.83
C LEU A 738 0.53 4.02 -36.44
N SER A 739 1.31 4.51 -37.41
CA SER A 739 2.37 5.50 -37.19
C SER A 739 1.86 6.78 -36.51
N GLU A 740 0.64 7.21 -36.84
CA GLU A 740 -0.05 8.37 -36.23
C GLU A 740 -0.30 8.23 -34.71
N LEU A 741 -0.51 7.01 -34.20
CA LEU A 741 -0.86 6.76 -32.79
C LEU A 741 0.37 6.50 -31.90
N ILE A 742 1.57 6.62 -32.44
CA ILE A 742 2.81 6.19 -31.80
C ILE A 742 3.71 7.39 -31.60
N ASP A 743 4.18 7.56 -30.37
CA ASP A 743 5.23 8.52 -30.07
C ASP A 743 6.58 7.96 -30.52
N HIS A 744 7.16 8.55 -31.57
CA HIS A 744 8.45 8.14 -32.14
C HIS A 744 9.66 8.73 -31.39
N ASP A 745 9.44 9.64 -30.44
CA ASP A 745 10.47 10.09 -29.50
C ASP A 745 10.52 9.17 -28.25
N ASP A 746 9.41 8.50 -27.93
CA ASP A 746 9.37 7.43 -26.93
C ASP A 746 10.09 6.16 -27.43
N LYS A 747 11.12 5.72 -26.69
CA LYS A 747 11.98 4.60 -27.08
C LYS A 747 11.28 3.24 -27.04
N GLU A 748 10.29 3.05 -26.17
CA GLU A 748 9.58 1.79 -25.99
C GLU A 748 8.51 1.63 -27.08
N GLN A 749 7.69 2.66 -27.30
CA GLN A 749 6.72 2.69 -28.40
C GLN A 749 7.41 2.59 -29.77
N SER A 750 8.53 3.29 -29.96
CA SER A 750 9.37 3.16 -31.16
C SER A 750 9.96 1.76 -31.35
N LEU A 751 10.27 1.03 -30.27
CA LEU A 751 10.72 -0.36 -30.36
C LEU A 751 9.57 -1.30 -30.72
N GLU A 752 8.40 -1.10 -30.11
CA GLU A 752 7.20 -1.88 -30.40
C GLU A 752 6.76 -1.70 -31.87
N PHE A 753 6.76 -0.46 -32.39
CA PHE A 753 6.45 -0.16 -33.80
C PHE A 753 7.37 -0.92 -34.77
N ARG A 754 8.68 -0.92 -34.50
CA ARG A 754 9.65 -1.69 -35.29
C ARG A 754 9.45 -3.20 -35.18
N THR A 755 8.96 -3.68 -34.04
CA THR A 755 8.61 -5.11 -33.85
C THR A 755 7.33 -5.48 -34.60
N LEU A 756 6.34 -4.59 -34.68
CA LEU A 756 5.16 -4.79 -35.53
C LEU A 756 5.55 -4.99 -37.00
N ALA A 757 6.49 -4.19 -37.51
CA ALA A 757 6.97 -4.31 -38.90
C ALA A 757 7.51 -5.73 -39.25
N GLN A 758 8.04 -6.48 -38.28
CA GLN A 758 8.54 -7.85 -38.50
C GLN A 758 7.43 -8.81 -38.98
N HIS A 759 6.16 -8.55 -38.62
CA HIS A 759 5.02 -9.39 -39.00
C HIS A 759 4.77 -9.42 -40.52
N LEU A 760 5.25 -8.41 -41.26
CA LEU A 760 5.18 -8.37 -42.72
C LEU A 760 6.07 -9.43 -43.40
N PHE A 761 7.12 -9.89 -42.70
CA PHE A 761 8.17 -10.76 -43.25
C PHE A 761 8.08 -12.21 -42.77
N MET A 762 7.38 -12.46 -41.65
CA MET A 762 7.17 -13.80 -41.08
C MET A 762 6.37 -14.69 -42.06
N GLY A 763 7.03 -15.70 -42.65
CA GLY A 763 6.43 -16.71 -43.52
C GLY A 763 5.87 -17.90 -42.74
N GLY A 764 4.83 -18.56 -43.26
CA GLY A 764 4.06 -19.61 -42.58
C GLY A 764 4.76 -20.98 -42.44
N SER A 765 5.99 -21.03 -41.94
CA SER A 765 6.73 -22.27 -41.65
C SER A 765 7.40 -22.20 -40.28
N ASN A 766 7.01 -23.12 -39.38
CA ASN A 766 7.59 -23.39 -38.06
C ASN A 766 7.81 -22.17 -37.15
N SER A 767 6.79 -21.86 -36.35
CA SER A 767 6.92 -21.02 -35.17
C SER A 767 7.86 -21.65 -34.12
N PRO A 768 8.84 -20.91 -33.57
CA PRO A 768 9.25 -21.12 -32.20
C PRO A 768 8.05 -20.83 -31.28
N SER A 769 7.87 -21.63 -30.23
CA SER A 769 6.80 -21.39 -29.24
C SER A 769 6.94 -20.02 -28.58
N PRO A 770 5.84 -19.32 -28.24
CA PRO A 770 5.92 -18.05 -27.53
C PRO A 770 6.56 -18.25 -26.15
N PRO A 771 7.41 -17.32 -25.66
CA PRO A 771 7.86 -17.35 -24.28
C PRO A 771 6.65 -17.13 -23.37
N SER A 772 6.42 -18.08 -22.46
CA SER A 772 5.45 -17.93 -21.39
C SER A 772 5.95 -16.89 -20.37
N SER A 773 5.02 -16.06 -19.87
CA SER A 773 5.17 -14.98 -18.88
C SER A 773 6.00 -13.74 -19.28
N PRO A 774 5.61 -12.54 -18.82
CA PRO A 774 6.38 -11.31 -19.02
C PRO A 774 7.67 -11.32 -18.17
N PRO A 775 8.74 -10.63 -18.61
CA PRO A 775 9.98 -10.56 -17.84
C PRO A 775 9.78 -9.72 -16.57
N THR A 776 10.08 -10.33 -15.43
CA THR A 776 10.33 -9.62 -14.18
C THR A 776 11.54 -8.69 -14.35
N THR A 777 11.42 -7.44 -13.93
CA THR A 777 12.54 -6.48 -13.96
C THR A 777 13.65 -6.92 -13.01
N GLY A 778 14.83 -7.21 -13.54
CA GLY A 778 15.98 -7.63 -12.74
C GLY A 778 17.32 -7.60 -13.48
N LEU A 779 18.19 -6.67 -13.04
CA LEU A 779 19.65 -6.68 -13.15
C LEU A 779 20.29 -6.58 -14.56
N ILE A 780 20.82 -5.38 -14.85
CA ILE A 780 21.80 -5.11 -15.92
C ILE A 780 23.22 -5.43 -15.40
N PRO A 781 24.07 -6.17 -16.13
CA PRO A 781 25.49 -6.32 -15.81
C PRO A 781 26.30 -5.04 -16.14
N ALA A 782 27.31 -4.74 -15.33
CA ALA A 782 28.17 -3.57 -15.53
C ALA A 782 29.02 -3.63 -16.82
N PRO A 783 29.39 -2.48 -17.42
CA PRO A 783 30.29 -2.44 -18.57
C PRO A 783 31.75 -2.72 -18.15
N PRO A 784 32.57 -3.36 -19.02
CA PRO A 784 33.98 -3.56 -18.74
C PRO A 784 34.75 -2.24 -18.87
N SER A 785 35.58 -1.95 -17.86
CA SER A 785 36.51 -0.83 -17.84
C SER A 785 37.71 -1.06 -18.76
N SER A 786 38.11 -0.03 -19.50
CA SER A 786 39.34 -0.02 -20.28
C SER A 786 40.60 -0.01 -19.40
N GLN A 787 41.52 -0.92 -19.67
CA GLN A 787 42.96 -0.70 -19.51
C GLN A 787 43.60 -1.07 -20.85
N GLY A 788 44.50 -0.22 -21.35
CA GLY A 788 45.17 -0.45 -22.63
C GLY A 788 46.68 -0.55 -22.44
N GLN A 789 47.40 -0.90 -23.52
CA GLN A 789 48.64 -0.24 -23.95
C GLN A 789 49.29 -0.97 -25.14
N HIS A 790 49.97 -0.17 -25.97
CA HIS A 790 51.13 -0.48 -26.81
C HIS A 790 51.11 -1.62 -27.86
N HIS A 791 51.12 -1.14 -29.12
CA HIS A 791 52.16 -1.38 -30.14
C HIS A 791 52.15 -2.63 -31.06
N GLN A 792 52.57 -2.29 -32.29
CA GLN A 792 53.31 -3.08 -33.29
C GLN A 792 52.58 -4.01 -34.28
N GLN A 793 52.71 -3.56 -35.54
CA GLN A 793 53.07 -4.30 -36.76
C GLN A 793 52.05 -5.19 -37.47
N GLN A 794 52.07 -5.01 -38.80
CA GLN A 794 51.56 -5.90 -39.82
C GLN A 794 52.46 -7.14 -39.87
N ASP A 795 51.90 -8.32 -40.17
CA ASP A 795 52.36 -9.12 -41.32
C ASP A 795 51.34 -10.21 -41.73
N ARG A 796 51.14 -10.26 -43.05
CA ARG A 796 51.01 -11.38 -44.01
C ARG A 796 50.64 -12.83 -43.61
N GLU A 797 50.05 -13.50 -44.63
CA GLU A 797 50.22 -14.94 -45.01
C GLU A 797 49.59 -16.01 -44.08
N GLU A 798 49.10 -17.18 -44.53
CA GLU A 798 48.58 -17.65 -45.84
C GLU A 798 47.82 -19.01 -45.63
N GLU A 799 47.33 -19.62 -46.72
CA GLU A 799 47.04 -21.07 -46.91
C GLU A 799 45.88 -21.83 -46.19
N GLU A 800 44.90 -22.17 -47.05
CA GLU A 800 44.22 -23.46 -47.32
C GLU A 800 44.64 -24.74 -46.54
N GLU A 801 43.67 -25.62 -46.20
CA GLU A 801 43.48 -26.94 -46.87
C GLU A 801 42.26 -27.75 -46.34
N GLU A 802 42.10 -28.97 -46.83
CA GLU A 802 40.90 -29.63 -47.38
C GLU A 802 40.24 -30.76 -46.52
N GLU A 803 39.17 -31.33 -47.10
CA GLU A 803 38.63 -32.71 -46.95
C GLU A 803 37.85 -33.23 -45.70
N GLY A 804 36.91 -34.15 -45.98
CA GLY A 804 36.21 -34.96 -44.95
C GLY A 804 34.79 -35.48 -45.26
N ARG A 805 34.60 -36.36 -46.27
CA ARG A 805 33.45 -37.32 -46.30
C ARG A 805 33.74 -38.48 -45.29
N GLU A 806 32.88 -39.44 -44.93
CA GLU A 806 31.77 -40.11 -45.63
C GLU A 806 30.95 -41.07 -44.70
N THR A 807 29.92 -41.71 -45.26
CA THR A 807 29.29 -43.03 -44.91
C THR A 807 28.00 -43.08 -44.08
N SER A 808 27.27 -44.20 -44.27
CA SER A 808 25.85 -44.44 -43.95
C SER A 808 25.56 -45.93 -43.69
N HIS A 809 24.27 -46.30 -43.49
CA HIS A 809 23.67 -47.65 -43.29
C HIS A 809 23.35 -48.03 -41.80
N MET A 810 22.32 -48.83 -41.45
CA MET A 810 21.42 -49.70 -42.23
C MET A 810 20.08 -50.09 -41.49
N ARG A 811 19.08 -50.61 -42.25
CA ARG A 811 18.04 -51.65 -41.92
C ARG A 811 16.80 -51.39 -41.01
N GLU A 812 15.64 -51.14 -41.64
CA GLU A 812 14.61 -52.11 -42.12
C GLU A 812 14.11 -53.29 -41.22
N SER A 813 12.77 -53.49 -41.09
CA SER A 813 11.99 -54.64 -41.68
C SER A 813 10.71 -55.17 -40.91
N LEU A 814 9.63 -55.51 -41.65
CA LEU A 814 8.60 -56.60 -41.47
C LEU A 814 7.55 -56.57 -40.30
N ILE A 815 6.34 -57.19 -40.33
CA ILE A 815 5.31 -57.50 -41.39
C ILE A 815 3.93 -57.95 -40.79
N GLU A 816 2.81 -57.73 -41.51
CA GLU A 816 1.44 -58.38 -41.59
C GLU A 816 0.51 -58.75 -40.39
N GLY A 817 -0.83 -58.72 -40.66
CA GLY A 817 -1.82 -59.60 -39.99
C GLY A 817 -3.35 -59.26 -40.02
N ARG A 818 -4.08 -59.57 -41.13
CA ARG A 818 -5.44 -60.20 -41.28
C ARG A 818 -6.60 -60.04 -40.25
N GLU A 819 -7.92 -60.12 -40.54
CA GLU A 819 -8.80 -60.20 -41.77
C GLU A 819 -10.33 -60.13 -41.38
N SER A 820 -11.25 -59.99 -42.38
CA SER A 820 -12.70 -60.40 -42.38
C SER A 820 -13.78 -59.46 -41.73
N LEU A 821 -15.09 -59.43 -42.11
CA LEU A 821 -15.87 -59.87 -43.31
C LEU A 821 -17.33 -59.29 -43.32
N THR A 822 -18.11 -59.53 -44.41
CA THR A 822 -19.57 -59.26 -44.65
C THR A 822 -19.97 -57.80 -44.94
N GLU A 823 -20.79 -57.40 -45.94
CA GLU A 823 -21.44 -58.03 -47.13
C GLU A 823 -21.75 -56.90 -48.18
N GLY A 824 -22.39 -57.04 -49.36
CA GLY A 824 -22.96 -58.19 -50.10
C GLY A 824 -23.95 -57.80 -51.25
N ARG A 825 -23.55 -57.96 -52.54
CA ARG A 825 -24.37 -57.80 -53.80
C ARG A 825 -24.97 -56.40 -54.14
N ALA A 826 -25.19 -55.97 -55.40
CA ALA A 826 -24.75 -56.40 -56.75
C ALA A 826 -25.06 -55.31 -57.81
N GLY A 827 -24.41 -55.32 -59.00
CA GLY A 827 -25.06 -54.91 -60.26
C GLY A 827 -24.49 -53.74 -61.12
N SER A 828 -23.75 -54.10 -62.19
CA SER A 828 -23.70 -53.47 -63.54
C SER A 828 -23.13 -52.05 -63.78
N ASN A 829 -21.95 -52.04 -64.42
CA ASN A 829 -21.49 -51.16 -65.53
C ASN A 829 -22.27 -49.86 -65.87
N ARG A 830 -21.57 -48.71 -65.80
CA ARG A 830 -21.09 -48.00 -67.02
C ARG A 830 -19.95 -47.02 -66.67
N MET A 831 -19.13 -46.69 -67.67
CA MET A 831 -17.88 -45.94 -67.56
C MET A 831 -18.05 -44.55 -68.17
N GLU A 832 -17.84 -43.48 -67.39
CA GLU A 832 -17.51 -42.12 -67.85
C GLU A 832 -16.92 -41.31 -66.67
N GLY A 833 -16.03 -40.35 -66.96
CA GLY A 833 -14.94 -39.98 -66.05
C GLY A 833 -15.17 -38.86 -65.04
N ILE A 834 -14.29 -38.80 -64.02
CA ILE A 834 -14.13 -37.68 -63.09
C ILE A 834 -12.64 -37.42 -62.85
N GLU A 835 -12.10 -36.34 -63.42
CA GLU A 835 -10.91 -35.66 -62.89
C GLU A 835 -11.35 -34.52 -61.94
N GLY A 836 -10.55 -34.20 -60.91
CA GLY A 836 -10.73 -32.98 -60.11
C GLY A 836 -11.14 -33.15 -58.63
N GLY A 837 -10.72 -34.23 -57.97
CA GLY A 837 -11.05 -34.49 -56.55
C GLY A 837 -10.14 -33.80 -55.52
N GLU A 838 -8.82 -33.84 -55.67
CA GLU A 838 -7.90 -33.64 -54.53
C GLU A 838 -7.54 -32.17 -54.25
N GLU A 839 -7.37 -31.33 -55.28
CA GLU A 839 -6.93 -29.94 -55.10
C GLU A 839 -7.95 -29.08 -54.33
N LYS A 840 -9.25 -29.39 -54.47
CA LYS A 840 -10.34 -28.71 -53.75
C LYS A 840 -10.38 -29.06 -52.26
N ALA A 841 -9.85 -30.22 -51.85
CA ALA A 841 -9.79 -30.62 -50.45
C ALA A 841 -8.68 -29.86 -49.68
N GLY A 842 -7.52 -29.65 -50.31
CA GLY A 842 -6.42 -28.84 -49.76
C GLY A 842 -6.83 -27.38 -49.55
N LYS A 843 -7.40 -26.74 -50.57
CA LYS A 843 -7.92 -25.37 -50.47
C LYS A 843 -9.01 -25.22 -49.39
N LYS A 844 -9.96 -26.17 -49.28
CA LYS A 844 -10.98 -26.16 -48.20
C LYS A 844 -10.41 -26.35 -46.80
N LYS A 845 -9.35 -27.15 -46.61
CA LYS A 845 -8.66 -27.27 -45.30
C LYS A 845 -7.93 -25.97 -44.94
N SER A 846 -7.19 -25.39 -45.87
CA SER A 846 -6.46 -24.13 -45.68
C SER A 846 -7.40 -22.98 -45.30
N VAL A 847 -8.49 -22.77 -46.06
CA VAL A 847 -9.50 -21.73 -45.78
C VAL A 847 -10.19 -21.92 -44.42
N ARG A 848 -10.45 -23.17 -44.00
CA ARG A 848 -11.01 -23.46 -42.67
C ARG A 848 -10.03 -23.19 -41.53
N PHE A 849 -8.73 -23.43 -41.71
CA PHE A 849 -7.71 -23.06 -40.73
C PHE A 849 -7.59 -21.54 -40.62
N TYR A 850 -7.47 -20.85 -41.76
CA TYR A 850 -7.38 -19.39 -41.86
C TYR A 850 -8.56 -18.67 -41.18
N SER A 851 -9.80 -19.07 -41.51
CA SER A 851 -11.01 -18.52 -40.90
C SER A 851 -11.07 -18.74 -39.38
N ARG A 852 -10.58 -19.89 -38.89
CA ARG A 852 -10.56 -20.22 -37.46
C ARG A 852 -9.50 -19.43 -36.70
N GLU A 853 -8.36 -19.15 -37.32
CA GLU A 853 -7.30 -18.33 -36.73
C GLU A 853 -7.74 -16.86 -36.58
N ILE A 854 -8.34 -16.28 -37.62
CA ILE A 854 -8.88 -14.91 -37.59
C ILE A 854 -9.97 -14.77 -36.53
N SER A 855 -10.93 -15.71 -36.48
CA SER A 855 -11.98 -15.73 -35.46
C SER A 855 -11.41 -15.82 -34.03
N GLY A 856 -10.33 -16.60 -33.84
CA GLY A 856 -9.60 -16.67 -32.58
C GLY A 856 -8.93 -15.34 -32.19
N ARG A 857 -8.24 -14.67 -33.11
CA ARG A 857 -7.59 -13.37 -32.87
C ARG A 857 -8.60 -12.27 -32.55
N ARG A 858 -9.70 -12.18 -33.30
CA ARG A 858 -10.80 -11.23 -33.03
C ARG A 858 -11.47 -11.49 -31.67
N GLY A 859 -11.65 -12.77 -31.30
CA GLY A 859 -12.14 -13.17 -29.98
C GLY A 859 -11.21 -12.81 -28.83
N GLN A 860 -9.89 -12.82 -29.05
CA GLN A 860 -8.91 -12.33 -28.09
C GLN A 860 -8.98 -10.80 -27.94
N LEU A 861 -8.99 -10.04 -29.05
CA LEU A 861 -9.15 -8.58 -28.98
C LEU A 861 -10.46 -8.18 -28.29
N TYR A 862 -11.56 -8.90 -28.53
CA TYR A 862 -12.81 -8.67 -27.79
C TYR A 862 -12.62 -8.82 -26.28
N LYS A 863 -11.89 -9.85 -25.82
CA LYS A 863 -11.57 -10.03 -24.40
C LYS A 863 -10.74 -8.85 -23.88
N ASP A 864 -9.68 -8.47 -24.59
CA ASP A 864 -8.78 -7.39 -24.19
C ASP A 864 -9.52 -6.04 -24.10
N LEU A 865 -10.44 -5.76 -25.03
CA LEU A 865 -11.33 -4.58 -24.99
C LEU A 865 -12.37 -4.66 -23.86
N SER A 866 -12.84 -5.85 -23.50
CA SER A 866 -13.81 -6.02 -22.40
C SER A 866 -13.22 -5.69 -21.02
N GLU A 867 -11.89 -5.79 -20.85
CA GLU A 867 -11.20 -5.45 -19.59
C GLU A 867 -11.25 -3.95 -19.24
N TYR A 868 -11.64 -3.08 -20.18
CA TYR A 868 -11.90 -1.65 -19.95
C TYR A 868 -13.29 -1.36 -19.34
N PHE A 869 -14.13 -2.38 -19.19
CA PHE A 869 -15.49 -2.26 -18.64
C PHE A 869 -15.57 -2.96 -17.27
N PRO A 870 -16.45 -2.51 -16.36
CA PRO A 870 -16.64 -3.15 -15.07
C PRO A 870 -17.15 -4.59 -15.20
N ASP A 871 -16.79 -5.44 -14.23
CA ASP A 871 -17.22 -6.85 -14.16
C ASP A 871 -18.75 -7.04 -14.17
N SER A 872 -19.53 -6.02 -13.84
CA SER A 872 -21.00 -6.04 -13.93
C SER A 872 -21.53 -6.01 -15.36
N MET A 873 -20.74 -5.51 -16.31
CA MET A 873 -21.09 -5.45 -17.73
C MET A 873 -20.58 -6.65 -18.52
N THR A 874 -19.45 -7.25 -18.11
CA THR A 874 -18.72 -8.26 -18.89
C THR A 874 -19.25 -9.68 -18.65
N PRO A 875 -18.94 -10.64 -19.55
CA PRO A 875 -19.16 -12.07 -19.30
C PRO A 875 -18.41 -12.57 -18.06
N PRO A 876 -18.87 -13.67 -17.42
CA PRO A 876 -18.12 -14.32 -16.35
C PRO A 876 -16.69 -14.63 -16.79
N GLN A 877 -15.68 -14.27 -15.99
CA GLN A 877 -14.27 -14.43 -16.35
C GLN A 877 -13.87 -15.91 -16.54
N ARG A 878 -14.42 -16.80 -15.70
CA ARG A 878 -14.21 -18.25 -15.78
C ARG A 878 -14.78 -18.87 -17.06
N ASN A 879 -14.35 -20.09 -17.40
CA ASN A 879 -14.94 -20.88 -18.48
C ASN A 879 -15.57 -22.15 -17.93
N LEU A 880 -16.58 -22.68 -18.63
CA LEU A 880 -17.25 -23.94 -18.27
C LEU A 880 -16.26 -25.13 -18.18
N GLN A 881 -15.18 -25.09 -18.96
CA GLN A 881 -14.10 -26.10 -18.94
C GLN A 881 -13.29 -26.11 -17.64
N ASP A 882 -13.17 -24.97 -16.94
CA ASP A 882 -12.40 -24.86 -15.71
C ASP A 882 -13.07 -25.63 -14.56
N ILE A 883 -14.41 -25.68 -14.58
CA ILE A 883 -15.22 -26.48 -13.66
C ILE A 883 -14.95 -27.99 -13.86
N VAL A 884 -14.85 -28.44 -15.11
CA VAL A 884 -14.60 -29.86 -15.45
C VAL A 884 -13.19 -30.31 -15.05
N ARG A 885 -12.18 -29.43 -15.14
CA ARG A 885 -10.80 -29.75 -14.75
C ARG A 885 -10.65 -30.08 -13.26
N PHE A 886 -11.43 -29.43 -12.39
CA PHE A 886 -11.43 -29.74 -10.94
C PHE A 886 -11.91 -31.17 -10.64
N THR A 887 -12.88 -31.69 -11.40
CA THR A 887 -13.39 -33.07 -11.26
C THR A 887 -12.44 -34.18 -11.74
N VAL A 888 -11.49 -33.87 -12.64
CA VAL A 888 -10.51 -34.87 -13.13
C VAL A 888 -9.31 -34.95 -12.17
N SER A 889 -8.80 -33.80 -11.72
CA SER A 889 -7.70 -33.73 -10.74
C SER A 889 -8.02 -34.47 -9.42
N SER A 890 -9.26 -34.39 -8.97
CA SER A 890 -9.75 -35.05 -7.75
C SER A 890 -9.96 -36.57 -7.90
N LYS A 891 -10.12 -37.11 -9.12
CA LYS A 891 -10.24 -38.56 -9.36
C LYS A 891 -8.92 -39.24 -9.69
N CYS A 892 -7.97 -38.57 -10.35
CA CYS A 892 -6.70 -39.18 -10.78
C CYS A 892 -5.69 -39.47 -9.63
N ARG A 893 -5.97 -39.10 -8.38
CA ARG A 893 -5.12 -39.46 -7.22
C ARG A 893 -5.54 -40.73 -6.48
N ALA A 894 -6.63 -41.40 -6.89
CA ALA A 894 -7.17 -42.56 -6.18
C ALA A 894 -6.80 -43.93 -6.78
N CYS A 895 -6.05 -44.00 -7.89
CA CYS A 895 -5.88 -45.25 -8.66
C CYS A 895 -4.43 -45.77 -8.84
N ASN A 896 -3.42 -45.16 -8.21
CA ASN A 896 -2.01 -45.59 -8.35
C ASN A 896 -1.37 -45.99 -7.00
N MET A 897 -2.02 -46.88 -6.23
CA MET A 897 -1.37 -47.61 -5.13
C MET A 897 -1.94 -49.05 -5.02
N SER A 898 -1.69 -49.86 -6.05
CA SER A 898 -1.79 -51.32 -5.98
C SER A 898 -1.09 -51.95 -7.20
N ASP A 899 0.25 -51.96 -7.16
CA ASP A 899 1.17 -52.98 -7.72
C ASP A 899 2.59 -52.66 -7.20
#